data_AF-A0A067L5B4-F1
#
_entry.id   AF-A0A067L5B4-F1
#
_cell.length_a   1.000
_cell.length_b   1.000
_cell.length_c   1.000
_cell.angle_alpha   90.00
_cell.angle_beta   90.00
_cell.angle_gamma   90.00
#
_symmetry.space_group_name_H-M   'P 1'
#
loop_
_entity.id
_entity.type
_entity.pdbx_description
1 polymer ?
#
loop_
_entity_poly.entity_id
_entity_poly.type
_entity_poly.pdbx_seq_one_letter_code
_entity_poly.pdbx_strand_id
1 'polypeptide(L)'
;MDSGGYRGKAGAGAAAGGWRGRGRGIGRSGQDGSLGRGRSTGRSGGDHQYHTRQQFYHQQQQYNQQMWVSSQDGRGSGRYGGLRPTRGAYGGHGGEGRGRGWCQYAVPVQSQMELQRPSPESLPTVQSQMELRRPSPESLPTVQSQMELQRTFPETLPCDSPIVPEMQSLQISGQSPSSSSSSTSPPEVAGKLIPMKRPDNGGKKDIRRISLHANHFRVKYNPETIIRHYDIDVKLDMPTKNNLPTTFSKTVLSAVRDKLFSDDPTRFPSLSMTAYDGEKNIFSTESLPTGKFKLELSNEEGSKIQSFKVQVQLVNELKYEKLDSYLSGLTFTIPRDVLQAMDVVTKENPTKQMIYVGKSFHSTRPYLQVDLGRGVIASEGIKHSLKTTSQGAALCLDYSVLPLRKPMPVIDYLREDIRGFDLNNFASFRKKVENALKGLKVTVTHRSSNHRYKIAALTDENVQDICFDLEDLSGDQIPLRRVSLVEYFKEKYSKDIMYKDIPCLDLGKSNRKIYVPMEFCAITAGQRYGKERLEKYQAEKLRKISLAPPKVRESTIYGMIRSGDGPCGGGICKNFGIEADMNMTSVIGRVIEPPELKLGTSRGRWMKATVDRRKCDWNLNRNSVISSKPITVWGVIDFGTFSIERFIPDLISRCYRLNINMEKPVFYKRLQMGLLYEADNLHQLLENVKDESFKIGGSHLQILLCVLPEQDPGYNNLKWISETKVGILTQCCLSANANKSKDQFLANVALKINAKLGGSNMELLTQPQCLQSKSHVMFIGVDSNRPGPLNATSPSIAAVVATMNWPAANQYATRICPQDNRAEKILKIGTMCLQLVNTYAQLNQVRPDKIVLFRDGVSDNQFDMVLNEELRDIKRTFRAQNYFPTITIVVAQKRHTTRLFLDGDREENVPPGTVVDTKITSLVGFDFYLCSHFGHIGTSKPAHYHVLWDENDFTSDQLQELIYGMCFTSAQCTKPVSLVPPVCYADRAAYRGRLYHDSIEWDHSSASSSSSSKASFDEKFYRLHPNLENSMFFI
;
A
#
# COMPACT_ATOMS: atom_id res chain seq x y z
N MET A 1 -2.32 23.85 -52.04
CA MET A 1 -1.41 24.36 -53.08
C MET A 1 -0.01 23.98 -52.67
N ASP A 2 0.68 23.32 -53.59
CA ASP A 2 2.13 23.18 -53.81
C ASP A 2 3.02 22.72 -52.64
N SER A 3 3.72 21.56 -52.63
CA SER A 3 4.26 20.59 -53.61
C SER A 3 5.71 20.83 -54.09
N GLY A 4 6.54 19.78 -54.03
CA GLY A 4 7.92 19.68 -54.54
C GLY A 4 8.96 19.33 -53.45
N GLY A 5 9.75 18.25 -53.49
CA GLY A 5 9.80 17.07 -54.37
C GLY A 5 11.03 17.03 -55.30
N TYR A 6 11.90 16.00 -55.17
CA TYR A 6 12.84 15.40 -56.19
C TYR A 6 13.64 14.26 -55.49
N ARG A 7 13.41 12.95 -55.74
CA ARG A 7 14.07 12.03 -56.73
C ARG A 7 15.62 12.10 -56.68
N GLY A 8 16.41 11.04 -56.42
CA GLY A 8 16.49 9.64 -56.87
C GLY A 8 17.90 9.10 -56.45
N LYS A 9 18.41 7.87 -56.66
CA LYS A 9 18.11 6.72 -57.55
C LYS A 9 18.43 5.39 -56.81
N ALA A 10 18.07 4.25 -57.43
CA ALA A 10 18.29 2.89 -56.95
C ALA A 10 19.72 2.34 -57.20
N GLY A 11 20.04 1.22 -56.53
CA GLY A 11 21.21 0.38 -56.83
C GLY A 11 21.29 -0.84 -55.89
N ALA A 12 20.94 -2.03 -56.39
CA ALA A 12 21.06 -3.29 -55.67
C ALA A 12 22.34 -4.05 -56.11
N GLY A 13 22.90 -4.88 -55.23
CA GLY A 13 24.03 -5.76 -55.55
C GLY A 13 24.47 -6.60 -54.36
N ALA A 14 24.43 -7.93 -54.51
CA ALA A 14 24.81 -8.90 -53.49
C ALA A 14 25.84 -9.90 -54.03
N ALA A 15 26.70 -10.41 -53.14
CA ALA A 15 27.62 -11.57 -53.23
C ALA A 15 28.94 -11.23 -52.50
N ALA A 16 29.79 -12.13 -52.00
CA ALA A 16 29.74 -13.50 -51.49
C ALA A 16 31.22 -13.96 -51.38
N GLY A 17 31.56 -14.80 -50.39
CA GLY A 17 32.92 -15.35 -50.18
C GLY A 17 33.85 -14.45 -49.33
N GLY A 18 34.85 -14.97 -48.60
CA GLY A 18 35.22 -16.37 -48.36
C GLY A 18 36.74 -16.55 -48.18
N TRP A 19 37.13 -17.48 -47.30
CA TRP A 19 38.49 -18.08 -47.11
C TRP A 19 39.54 -17.44 -46.16
N ARG A 20 40.13 -18.35 -45.35
CA ARG A 20 41.51 -18.43 -44.78
C ARG A 20 42.04 -17.21 -43.99
N GLY A 21 42.64 -17.35 -42.80
CA GLY A 21 43.12 -18.53 -42.08
C GLY A 21 44.65 -18.52 -41.91
N ARG A 22 45.13 -18.29 -40.68
CA ARG A 22 46.51 -18.54 -40.22
C ARG A 22 46.52 -18.74 -38.72
N GLY A 23 47.10 -19.85 -38.25
CA GLY A 23 47.41 -20.06 -36.83
C GLY A 23 48.92 -20.04 -36.59
N ARG A 24 49.32 -19.91 -35.32
CA ARG A 24 50.56 -20.43 -34.74
C ARG A 24 50.29 -20.79 -33.29
N GLY A 25 50.81 -21.94 -32.85
CA GLY A 25 50.73 -22.40 -31.46
C GLY A 25 52.09 -22.36 -30.77
N ILE A 26 52.35 -23.37 -29.92
CA ILE A 26 53.44 -23.51 -28.93
C ILE A 26 53.07 -22.85 -27.59
N GLY A 27 53.18 -23.50 -26.43
CA GLY A 27 53.72 -24.84 -26.14
C GLY A 27 53.17 -25.51 -24.87
N ARG A 28 53.58 -26.76 -24.63
CA ARG A 28 53.15 -27.65 -23.52
C ARG A 28 54.22 -27.73 -22.41
N SER A 29 53.77 -27.85 -21.15
CA SER A 29 54.37 -28.66 -20.05
C SER A 29 53.66 -28.29 -18.72
N GLY A 30 53.38 -29.17 -17.75
CA GLY A 30 53.58 -30.62 -17.62
C GLY A 30 53.95 -31.00 -16.17
N GLN A 31 53.31 -32.05 -15.61
CA GLN A 31 53.73 -32.88 -14.45
C GLN A 31 53.88 -32.19 -13.06
N ASP A 32 53.15 -32.62 -12.04
CA ASP A 32 53.36 -33.74 -11.08
C ASP A 32 54.02 -33.26 -9.77
N GLY A 33 53.56 -33.79 -8.63
CA GLY A 33 54.06 -33.38 -7.30
C GLY A 33 53.24 -33.96 -6.15
N SER A 34 53.50 -35.22 -5.79
CA SER A 34 52.81 -35.96 -4.72
C SER A 34 53.63 -36.02 -3.42
N LEU A 35 52.95 -36.44 -2.33
CA LEU A 35 53.46 -36.90 -1.02
C LEU A 35 53.64 -35.87 0.11
N GLY A 36 53.08 -36.22 1.28
CA GLY A 36 53.26 -35.51 2.56
C GLY A 36 52.27 -35.96 3.65
N ARG A 37 52.62 -36.99 4.43
CA ARG A 37 51.80 -37.47 5.58
C ARG A 37 52.03 -36.59 6.82
N GLY A 38 50.97 -36.34 7.61
CA GLY A 38 51.08 -35.75 8.95
C GLY A 38 49.79 -35.96 9.77
N ARG A 39 49.91 -36.29 11.07
CA ARG A 39 48.78 -36.65 11.96
C ARG A 39 48.39 -35.50 12.92
N SER A 40 47.18 -35.66 13.47
CA SER A 40 46.69 -35.25 14.80
C SER A 40 46.27 -33.80 15.11
N THR A 41 44.98 -33.71 15.48
CA THR A 41 44.39 -32.97 16.62
C THR A 41 44.51 -31.45 16.70
N GLY A 42 43.35 -30.78 16.65
CA GLY A 42 43.17 -29.41 17.15
C GLY A 42 41.74 -28.91 16.96
N ARG A 43 40.95 -28.80 18.04
CA ARG A 43 39.71 -28.00 18.05
C ARG A 43 40.08 -26.51 17.93
N SER A 44 39.44 -25.78 17.03
CA SER A 44 39.03 -24.38 17.25
C SER A 44 37.98 -23.97 16.22
N GLY A 45 37.04 -23.12 16.63
CA GLY A 45 36.03 -22.55 15.74
C GLY A 45 36.63 -21.49 14.82
N GLY A 46 36.15 -21.43 13.58
CA GLY A 46 36.54 -20.41 12.61
C GLY A 46 35.39 -19.45 12.32
N ASP A 47 35.61 -18.16 12.57
CA ASP A 47 34.70 -17.09 12.20
C ASP A 47 34.30 -17.15 10.71
N HIS A 48 33.05 -16.78 10.42
CA HIS A 48 32.64 -16.45 9.06
C HIS A 48 32.36 -14.95 8.97
N GLN A 49 33.21 -14.26 8.22
CA GLN A 49 33.13 -12.83 7.98
C GLN A 49 31.87 -12.48 7.17
N TYR A 50 30.79 -12.10 7.84
CA TYR A 50 29.61 -11.56 7.16
C TYR A 50 29.90 -10.16 6.60
N HIS A 51 30.22 -10.10 5.30
CA HIS A 51 30.24 -8.85 4.56
C HIS A 51 28.82 -8.24 4.50
N THR A 52 28.70 -7.02 5.02
CA THR A 52 27.48 -6.23 5.06
C THR A 52 26.91 -5.92 3.68
N ARG A 53 25.63 -6.26 3.42
CA ARG A 53 24.79 -5.60 2.40
C ARG A 53 23.69 -4.76 3.03
N GLN A 54 23.89 -3.45 3.04
CA GLN A 54 22.80 -2.48 3.19
C GLN A 54 22.02 -2.45 1.86
N GLN A 55 20.75 -2.90 1.79
CA GLN A 55 19.74 -2.44 0.80
C GLN A 55 18.34 -3.10 0.89
N PHE A 56 18.09 -4.14 1.69
CA PHE A 56 16.92 -5.02 1.48
C PHE A 56 15.87 -4.99 2.61
N TYR A 57 14.95 -4.00 2.56
CA TYR A 57 13.84 -3.87 3.52
C TYR A 57 12.50 -3.37 2.89
N HIS A 58 12.16 -3.78 1.66
CA HIS A 58 10.95 -3.31 0.95
C HIS A 58 9.65 -4.09 1.24
N GLN A 59 9.68 -5.15 2.05
CA GLN A 59 8.59 -6.15 2.14
C GLN A 59 7.31 -5.71 2.92
N GLN A 60 7.35 -4.63 3.72
CA GLN A 60 6.26 -4.33 4.66
C GLN A 60 5.14 -3.37 4.18
N GLN A 61 5.23 -2.71 3.02
CA GLN A 61 4.24 -1.68 2.67
C GLN A 61 2.83 -2.21 2.30
N GLN A 62 2.70 -3.49 1.93
CA GLN A 62 1.41 -4.15 1.64
C GLN A 62 0.97 -5.16 2.73
N TYR A 63 1.64 -5.23 3.88
CA TYR A 63 1.32 -6.17 4.97
C TYR A 63 -0.14 -6.06 5.47
N ASN A 64 -0.77 -4.91 5.26
CA ASN A 64 -2.20 -4.64 5.51
C ASN A 64 -3.17 -5.33 4.51
N GLN A 65 -2.70 -6.21 3.61
CA GLN A 65 -3.57 -7.12 2.84
C GLN A 65 -3.37 -8.59 3.22
N GLN A 66 -2.14 -9.04 3.52
CA GLN A 66 -1.85 -10.46 3.74
C GLN A 66 -2.31 -11.00 5.11
N MET A 67 -2.36 -10.18 6.17
CA MET A 67 -2.76 -10.63 7.52
C MET A 67 -4.27 -10.80 7.74
N TRP A 68 -5.12 -10.46 6.76
CA TRP A 68 -6.59 -10.61 6.89
C TRP A 68 -7.09 -12.06 6.84
N VAL A 69 -6.20 -13.06 6.75
CA VAL A 69 -6.54 -14.48 6.65
C VAL A 69 -6.04 -15.31 7.86
N SER A 70 -5.22 -14.74 8.76
CA SER A 70 -4.50 -15.53 9.78
C SER A 70 -4.42 -14.89 11.18
N SER A 71 -5.55 -14.37 11.70
CA SER A 71 -5.68 -14.07 13.14
C SER A 71 -7.12 -14.30 13.64
N GLN A 72 -7.44 -15.57 13.91
CA GLN A 72 -8.57 -15.96 14.77
C GLN A 72 -7.99 -16.48 16.08
N ASP A 73 -8.04 -15.65 17.13
CA ASP A 73 -8.01 -16.10 18.52
C ASP A 73 -9.39 -15.79 19.11
N GLY A 74 -10.25 -16.82 19.16
CA GLY A 74 -11.57 -16.71 19.76
C GLY A 74 -11.50 -16.91 21.27
N ARG A 75 -11.97 -15.93 22.05
CA ARG A 75 -12.29 -16.15 23.47
C ARG A 75 -13.71 -16.67 23.59
N GLY A 76 -13.85 -17.90 24.11
CA GLY A 76 -15.11 -18.44 24.62
C GLY A 76 -15.07 -18.46 26.16
N SER A 77 -16.21 -18.18 26.79
CA SER A 77 -16.37 -18.08 28.25
C SER A 77 -16.96 -19.34 28.88
N GLY A 78 -16.47 -19.73 30.06
CA GLY A 78 -17.04 -20.77 30.95
C GLY A 78 -16.05 -21.07 32.08
N ARG A 79 -16.19 -20.46 33.26
CA ARG A 79 -16.92 -20.94 34.47
C ARG A 79 -16.43 -22.29 35.04
N TYR A 80 -15.92 -22.19 36.27
CA TYR A 80 -15.77 -23.16 37.36
C TYR A 80 -16.28 -24.60 37.20
N GLY A 81 -15.44 -25.54 37.63
CA GLY A 81 -15.78 -26.92 37.98
C GLY A 81 -14.49 -27.71 38.19
N GLY A 82 -14.22 -28.17 39.42
CA GLY A 82 -12.95 -28.84 39.74
C GLY A 82 -13.02 -30.36 39.57
N LEU A 83 -11.86 -31.03 39.65
CA LEU A 83 -11.67 -32.27 40.41
C LEU A 83 -10.16 -32.64 40.51
N ARG A 84 -9.82 -33.26 41.64
CA ARG A 84 -8.57 -33.97 41.97
C ARG A 84 -8.44 -35.25 41.09
N PRO A 85 -7.27 -35.94 40.96
CA PRO A 85 -6.46 -36.33 42.13
C PRO A 85 -4.94 -36.63 42.02
N THR A 86 -4.31 -36.52 43.21
CA THR A 86 -3.27 -37.39 43.84
C THR A 86 -1.85 -37.60 43.27
N ARG A 87 -0.92 -37.46 44.24
CA ARG A 87 0.39 -38.14 44.43
C ARG A 87 1.54 -37.80 43.46
N GLY A 88 2.72 -37.40 43.94
CA GLY A 88 3.05 -37.04 45.33
C GLY A 88 4.52 -36.72 45.63
N ALA A 89 4.67 -36.07 46.79
CA ALA A 89 5.75 -36.22 47.79
C ALA A 89 7.14 -35.56 47.61
N TYR A 90 7.63 -35.12 48.78
CA TYR A 90 9.00 -34.81 49.24
C TYR A 90 9.62 -33.41 49.03
N GLY A 91 10.00 -32.82 50.17
CA GLY A 91 11.00 -31.75 50.34
C GLY A 91 10.47 -30.32 50.18
N GLY A 92 10.51 -29.42 51.17
CA GLY A 92 10.91 -29.54 52.57
C GLY A 92 11.69 -28.30 53.06
N HIS A 93 11.17 -27.63 54.10
CA HIS A 93 11.80 -26.60 54.94
C HIS A 93 12.24 -25.24 54.36
N GLY A 94 12.00 -24.19 55.16
CA GLY A 94 12.79 -22.94 55.16
C GLY A 94 12.00 -21.71 55.61
N GLY A 95 12.15 -21.28 56.86
CA GLY A 95 11.40 -20.18 57.50
C GLY A 95 11.49 -18.81 56.80
N GLU A 96 10.50 -17.93 57.00
CA GLU A 96 10.47 -16.91 58.08
C GLU A 96 11.53 -15.80 57.91
N GLY A 97 11.20 -14.50 58.00
CA GLY A 97 9.91 -13.84 58.19
C GLY A 97 10.05 -12.38 58.63
N ARG A 98 8.93 -11.64 58.66
CA ARG A 98 8.77 -10.22 59.13
C ARG A 98 9.39 -9.14 58.21
N GLY A 99 8.79 -7.95 58.02
CA GLY A 99 7.43 -7.50 58.36
C GLY A 99 7.31 -5.98 58.65
N ARG A 100 6.14 -5.40 58.28
CA ARG A 100 5.61 -4.05 58.64
C ARG A 100 6.18 -2.82 57.91
N GLY A 101 5.31 -1.86 57.55
CA GLY A 101 5.70 -0.56 56.94
C GLY A 101 4.60 0.32 56.30
N TRP A 102 3.46 0.47 56.97
CA TRP A 102 2.42 1.53 56.93
C TRP A 102 2.40 2.67 55.85
N CYS A 103 1.17 2.94 55.32
CA CYS A 103 0.40 4.23 55.33
C CYS A 103 1.10 5.61 55.07
N GLN A 104 0.51 6.67 54.48
CA GLN A 104 -0.91 7.11 54.45
C GLN A 104 -1.15 8.36 53.55
N TYR A 105 -2.42 8.67 53.22
CA TYR A 105 -3.05 10.01 52.95
C TYR A 105 -2.64 10.88 51.72
N ALA A 106 -3.49 11.75 51.14
CA ALA A 106 -4.94 12.05 51.31
C ALA A 106 -5.58 12.76 50.07
N VAL A 107 -6.91 12.95 50.10
CA VAL A 107 -7.81 13.58 49.09
C VAL A 107 -8.18 15.04 49.49
N PRO A 108 -8.91 15.87 48.68
CA PRO A 108 -10.41 15.95 48.73
C PRO A 108 -11.10 16.06 47.32
N VAL A 109 -12.39 15.73 47.03
CA VAL A 109 -13.72 15.73 47.75
C VAL A 109 -14.42 17.11 47.65
N GLN A 110 -15.72 17.31 47.29
CA GLN A 110 -16.95 16.47 47.17
C GLN A 110 -18.00 17.04 46.14
N SER A 111 -18.93 16.23 45.60
CA SER A 111 -20.40 16.52 45.62
C SER A 111 -21.26 15.34 45.11
N GLN A 112 -22.46 15.16 45.68
CA GLN A 112 -23.34 13.97 45.56
C GLN A 112 -24.80 14.36 45.23
N MET A 113 -25.60 13.38 44.77
CA MET A 113 -26.96 13.17 45.28
C MET A 113 -27.43 11.71 45.08
N GLU A 114 -28.25 11.19 46.00
CA GLU A 114 -28.77 9.81 46.01
C GLU A 114 -30.26 9.76 45.62
N LEU A 115 -30.78 8.58 45.21
CA LEU A 115 -31.94 7.93 45.87
C LEU A 115 -32.30 6.53 45.32
N GLN A 116 -32.45 5.61 46.30
CA GLN A 116 -33.11 4.29 46.45
C GLN A 116 -33.89 3.55 45.33
N ARG A 117 -33.97 2.21 45.51
CA ARG A 117 -34.85 1.22 44.83
C ARG A 117 -35.98 0.74 45.77
N PRO A 118 -36.99 0.04 45.23
CA PRO A 118 -37.37 -1.27 45.79
C PRO A 118 -37.56 -2.41 44.74
N SER A 119 -37.98 -3.58 45.22
CA SER A 119 -37.94 -4.92 44.58
C SER A 119 -39.34 -5.43 44.08
N PRO A 120 -39.45 -6.58 43.38
CA PRO A 120 -40.63 -6.97 42.58
C PRO A 120 -41.46 -8.15 43.15
N GLU A 121 -42.61 -8.48 42.53
CA GLU A 121 -43.22 -9.83 42.69
C GLU A 121 -44.20 -10.34 41.58
N SER A 122 -44.11 -11.66 41.34
CA SER A 122 -45.16 -12.63 40.90
C SER A 122 -45.64 -12.83 39.44
N LEU A 123 -46.05 -14.08 39.16
CA LEU A 123 -46.42 -14.74 37.88
C LEU A 123 -47.88 -15.29 37.95
N PRO A 124 -48.46 -15.95 36.93
CA PRO A 124 -48.30 -17.42 36.80
C PRO A 124 -48.29 -18.03 35.35
N THR A 125 -47.19 -18.71 35.02
CA THR A 125 -47.03 -20.18 34.76
C THR A 125 -48.20 -21.05 34.23
N VAL A 126 -47.92 -22.04 33.33
CA VAL A 126 -48.10 -23.53 33.52
C VAL A 126 -48.13 -24.41 32.22
N GLN A 127 -47.18 -25.37 32.13
CA GLN A 127 -47.17 -26.75 31.51
C GLN A 127 -47.49 -27.04 30.01
N SER A 128 -47.19 -28.23 29.42
CA SER A 128 -46.04 -29.20 29.51
C SER A 128 -46.17 -30.38 28.49
N GLN A 129 -45.16 -31.27 28.43
CA GLN A 129 -45.15 -32.69 27.97
C GLN A 129 -45.13 -33.13 26.48
N MET A 130 -43.92 -33.55 26.05
CA MET A 130 -43.48 -34.91 25.61
C MET A 130 -44.36 -35.95 24.85
N GLU A 131 -43.74 -36.48 23.78
CA GLU A 131 -43.55 -37.91 23.39
C GLU A 131 -44.37 -38.68 22.30
N LEU A 132 -43.58 -39.34 21.43
CA LEU A 132 -43.69 -40.62 20.69
C LEU A 132 -44.66 -40.95 19.52
N ARG A 133 -43.99 -41.43 18.44
CA ARG A 133 -44.30 -42.54 17.49
C ARG A 133 -45.20 -42.37 16.24
N ARG A 134 -44.84 -43.18 15.22
CA ARG A 134 -45.43 -43.33 13.86
C ARG A 134 -46.71 -44.19 13.89
N PRO A 135 -47.54 -44.20 12.83
CA PRO A 135 -47.33 -45.18 11.74
C PRO A 135 -47.61 -44.65 10.29
N SER A 136 -47.51 -45.56 9.32
CA SER A 136 -47.84 -45.50 7.88
C SER A 136 -48.53 -46.85 7.51
N PRO A 137 -49.00 -47.17 6.27
CA PRO A 137 -49.21 -46.41 5.02
C PRO A 137 -50.64 -46.61 4.40
N GLU A 138 -50.84 -46.28 3.11
CA GLU A 138 -51.90 -46.68 2.09
C GLU A 138 -52.41 -45.45 1.29
N SER A 139 -52.91 -45.51 0.04
CA SER A 139 -52.76 -46.45 -1.10
C SER A 139 -53.10 -45.71 -2.44
N LEU A 140 -53.06 -46.37 -3.61
CA LEU A 140 -53.05 -45.78 -4.97
C LEU A 140 -54.45 -45.44 -5.54
N PRO A 141 -54.57 -44.81 -6.75
CA PRO A 141 -54.59 -45.61 -7.99
C PRO A 141 -53.59 -45.18 -9.09
N THR A 142 -53.36 -46.11 -10.00
CA THR A 142 -52.39 -46.08 -11.12
C THR A 142 -53.13 -46.08 -12.47
N VAL A 143 -52.57 -45.45 -13.51
CA VAL A 143 -52.66 -45.96 -14.90
C VAL A 143 -51.29 -45.82 -15.58
N GLN A 144 -50.92 -46.79 -16.41
CA GLN A 144 -49.58 -47.00 -16.99
C GLN A 144 -49.56 -46.76 -18.51
N SER A 145 -48.38 -46.46 -19.06
CA SER A 145 -47.75 -47.12 -20.23
C SER A 145 -46.46 -46.37 -20.59
N GLN A 146 -45.24 -46.81 -20.25
CA GLN A 146 -44.42 -47.95 -20.71
C GLN A 146 -43.74 -47.80 -22.10
N MET A 147 -42.40 -47.83 -22.02
CA MET A 147 -41.44 -48.63 -22.81
C MET A 147 -40.67 -48.04 -24.04
N GLU A 148 -39.39 -47.74 -23.75
CA GLU A 148 -38.16 -48.41 -24.26
C GLU A 148 -37.43 -48.04 -25.58
N LEU A 149 -36.23 -47.46 -25.36
CA LEU A 149 -34.86 -47.86 -25.80
C LEU A 149 -34.44 -48.13 -27.28
N GLN A 150 -33.24 -47.57 -27.56
CA GLN A 150 -32.09 -48.07 -28.36
C GLN A 150 -31.83 -47.63 -29.84
N ARG A 151 -30.72 -46.87 -29.98
CA ARG A 151 -29.56 -46.94 -30.94
C ARG A 151 -29.72 -47.83 -32.20
N THR A 152 -29.33 -47.42 -33.42
CA THR A 152 -27.93 -47.13 -33.89
C THR A 152 -27.86 -46.40 -35.27
N PHE A 153 -26.64 -46.04 -35.70
CA PHE A 153 -26.13 -45.43 -36.97
C PHE A 153 -26.34 -46.31 -38.26
N PRO A 154 -26.00 -45.92 -39.54
CA PRO A 154 -24.86 -45.03 -39.96
C PRO A 154 -24.86 -44.23 -41.31
N GLU A 155 -23.81 -43.39 -41.45
CA GLU A 155 -22.89 -43.15 -42.61
C GLU A 155 -23.17 -42.36 -43.94
N THR A 156 -22.04 -41.79 -44.42
CA THR A 156 -21.56 -41.32 -45.76
C THR A 156 -21.73 -39.87 -46.31
N LEU A 157 -20.73 -39.50 -47.13
CA LEU A 157 -20.24 -38.18 -47.63
C LEU A 157 -20.60 -37.98 -49.15
N PRO A 158 -20.10 -37.01 -49.98
CA PRO A 158 -19.10 -35.94 -49.79
C PRO A 158 -19.36 -34.54 -50.47
N CYS A 159 -18.35 -33.64 -50.37
CA CYS A 159 -17.95 -32.47 -51.19
C CYS A 159 -18.92 -31.76 -52.17
N ASP A 160 -18.94 -30.41 -52.15
CA ASP A 160 -18.07 -29.59 -53.03
C ASP A 160 -18.11 -28.07 -52.72
N SER A 161 -17.21 -27.30 -53.34
CA SER A 161 -17.11 -25.82 -53.34
C SER A 161 -16.61 -25.40 -54.75
N PRO A 162 -16.40 -24.10 -55.10
CA PRO A 162 -16.96 -22.83 -54.61
C PRO A 162 -17.61 -22.00 -55.76
N ILE A 163 -18.42 -20.97 -55.47
CA ILE A 163 -18.70 -19.88 -56.44
C ILE A 163 -18.68 -18.51 -55.74
N VAL A 164 -17.84 -17.62 -56.25
CA VAL A 164 -17.86 -16.16 -56.05
C VAL A 164 -18.34 -15.55 -57.37
N PRO A 165 -19.16 -14.49 -57.33
CA PRO A 165 -18.86 -13.34 -58.20
C PRO A 165 -18.75 -12.01 -57.43
N GLU A 166 -18.20 -11.03 -58.14
CA GLU A 166 -17.70 -9.77 -57.60
C GLU A 166 -18.76 -8.67 -57.38
N MET A 167 -18.27 -7.62 -56.70
CA MET A 167 -18.77 -6.25 -56.65
C MET A 167 -19.71 -5.81 -57.77
N GLN A 168 -20.76 -5.07 -57.40
CA GLN A 168 -21.06 -3.82 -58.09
C GLN A 168 -21.57 -2.73 -57.13
N SER A 169 -21.11 -1.52 -57.38
CA SER A 169 -21.37 -0.31 -56.59
C SER A 169 -22.66 0.38 -57.02
N LEU A 170 -23.50 0.79 -56.06
CA LEU A 170 -24.50 1.84 -56.26
C LEU A 170 -24.57 2.75 -55.02
N GLN A 171 -24.29 4.04 -55.23
CA GLN A 171 -24.74 5.12 -54.34
C GLN A 171 -26.22 5.41 -54.64
N ILE A 172 -27.00 5.87 -53.65
CA ILE A 172 -27.82 7.10 -53.73
C ILE A 172 -28.62 7.35 -52.44
N SER A 173 -28.73 8.66 -52.12
CA SER A 173 -29.59 9.38 -51.16
C SER A 173 -30.22 8.68 -49.95
N GLY A 174 -29.96 9.24 -48.78
CA GLY A 174 -30.68 8.94 -47.56
C GLY A 174 -32.13 9.45 -47.50
N GLN A 175 -32.84 8.87 -46.53
CA GLN A 175 -33.94 9.48 -45.78
C GLN A 175 -33.84 8.98 -44.34
N SER A 176 -34.08 9.88 -43.38
CA SER A 176 -33.92 9.62 -41.95
C SER A 176 -35.17 8.99 -41.34
N PRO A 177 -35.08 7.93 -40.53
CA PRO A 177 -36.12 7.59 -39.57
C PRO A 177 -35.89 8.40 -38.29
N SER A 178 -36.77 9.35 -38.01
CA SER A 178 -36.79 10.11 -36.76
C SER A 178 -37.35 9.25 -35.62
N SER A 179 -36.51 8.80 -34.70
CA SER A 179 -36.94 8.35 -33.36
C SER A 179 -35.93 8.77 -32.31
N SER A 180 -36.39 9.59 -31.36
CA SER A 180 -35.57 10.18 -30.32
C SER A 180 -35.26 9.18 -29.20
N SER A 181 -34.11 8.53 -29.26
CA SER A 181 -33.42 8.03 -28.08
C SER A 181 -32.24 8.95 -27.79
N SER A 182 -32.24 9.61 -26.63
CA SER A 182 -31.16 10.49 -26.20
C SER A 182 -29.93 9.65 -25.84
N SER A 183 -29.08 9.36 -26.82
CA SER A 183 -27.74 8.85 -26.56
C SER A 183 -26.97 9.93 -25.81
N THR A 184 -26.69 9.68 -24.53
CA THR A 184 -25.97 10.62 -23.67
C THR A 184 -24.51 10.67 -24.09
N SER A 185 -24.19 11.44 -25.14
CA SER A 185 -22.80 11.72 -25.53
C SER A 185 -22.07 12.25 -24.29
N PRO A 186 -21.02 11.57 -23.79
CA PRO A 186 -20.39 11.97 -22.55
C PRO A 186 -19.83 13.38 -22.63
N PRO A 187 -19.81 14.13 -21.51
CA PRO A 187 -19.46 15.54 -21.55
C PRO A 187 -18.02 15.74 -22.03
N GLU A 188 -17.88 16.36 -23.20
CA GLU A 188 -16.63 16.93 -23.67
C GLU A 188 -16.62 18.43 -23.41
N VAL A 189 -15.54 18.94 -22.79
CA VAL A 189 -15.30 20.37 -22.63
C VAL A 189 -14.00 20.71 -23.34
N ALA A 190 -14.06 21.55 -24.37
CA ALA A 190 -12.91 21.91 -25.21
C ALA A 190 -12.09 20.71 -25.73
N GLY A 191 -12.76 19.63 -26.14
CA GLY A 191 -12.11 18.41 -26.66
C GLY A 191 -11.39 17.56 -25.60
N LYS A 192 -11.65 17.80 -24.31
CA LYS A 192 -11.27 16.89 -23.22
C LYS A 192 -12.50 16.16 -22.67
N LEU A 193 -12.34 14.86 -22.45
CA LEU A 193 -13.29 14.04 -21.68
C LEU A 193 -13.24 14.49 -20.21
N ILE A 194 -14.38 14.72 -19.57
CA ILE A 194 -14.46 14.96 -18.12
C ILE A 194 -15.18 13.79 -17.42
N PRO A 195 -15.02 13.61 -16.10
CA PRO A 195 -15.74 12.58 -15.36
C PRO A 195 -17.26 12.69 -15.56
N MET A 196 -17.92 11.55 -15.79
CA MET A 196 -19.36 11.50 -15.98
C MET A 196 -20.14 12.05 -14.77
N LYS A 197 -21.33 12.57 -15.05
CA LYS A 197 -22.30 12.92 -14.01
C LYS A 197 -22.94 11.66 -13.42
N ARG A 198 -23.42 11.73 -12.19
CA ARG A 198 -24.25 10.68 -11.60
C ARG A 198 -25.52 10.48 -12.46
N PRO A 199 -25.88 9.25 -12.85
CA PRO A 199 -27.05 8.99 -13.71
C PRO A 199 -28.39 9.05 -12.96
N ASP A 200 -28.36 9.03 -11.63
CA ASP A 200 -29.53 8.98 -10.75
C ASP A 200 -29.30 9.79 -9.46
N ASN A 201 -30.29 9.80 -8.56
CA ASN A 201 -30.19 10.46 -7.26
C ASN A 201 -29.51 9.58 -6.18
N GLY A 202 -28.64 8.66 -6.59
CA GLY A 202 -28.10 7.60 -5.75
C GLY A 202 -28.97 6.33 -5.76
N GLY A 203 -28.39 5.24 -5.26
CA GLY A 203 -29.06 3.94 -5.18
C GLY A 203 -30.22 3.93 -4.19
N LYS A 204 -31.22 3.10 -4.47
CA LYS A 204 -32.46 2.96 -3.69
C LYS A 204 -32.61 1.58 -3.06
N LYS A 205 -31.92 0.56 -3.58
CA LYS A 205 -31.98 -0.79 -3.00
C LYS A 205 -31.23 -0.82 -1.67
N ASP A 206 -31.90 -1.32 -0.64
CA ASP A 206 -31.29 -1.65 0.65
C ASP A 206 -32.12 -2.74 1.37
N ILE A 207 -31.48 -3.53 2.23
CA ILE A 207 -32.17 -4.41 3.19
C ILE A 207 -32.39 -3.72 4.54
N ARG A 208 -31.71 -2.58 4.76
CA ARG A 208 -31.92 -1.65 5.88
C ARG A 208 -31.17 -0.35 5.63
N ARG A 209 -31.65 0.72 6.25
CA ARG A 209 -30.92 1.98 6.43
C ARG A 209 -30.30 2.06 7.82
N ILE A 210 -29.17 2.74 7.93
CA ILE A 210 -28.45 2.94 9.19
C ILE A 210 -27.99 4.40 9.31
N SER A 211 -28.18 4.99 10.49
CA SER A 211 -27.58 6.30 10.81
C SER A 211 -26.08 6.10 11.08
N LEU A 212 -25.26 6.99 10.51
CA LEU A 212 -23.81 6.94 10.57
C LEU A 212 -23.22 8.32 10.85
N HIS A 213 -22.09 8.35 11.55
CA HIS A 213 -21.18 9.50 11.54
C HIS A 213 -20.06 9.26 10.55
N ALA A 214 -19.77 10.26 9.71
CA ALA A 214 -18.57 10.31 8.91
C ALA A 214 -17.60 11.34 9.51
N ASN A 215 -16.30 11.05 9.51
CA ASN A 215 -15.23 11.97 9.98
C ASN A 215 -14.96 13.15 9.02
N HIS A 216 -16.05 13.78 8.56
CA HIS A 216 -16.12 14.98 7.77
C HIS A 216 -16.81 16.04 8.63
N PHE A 217 -16.20 17.20 8.74
CA PHE A 217 -16.71 18.34 9.50
C PHE A 217 -17.09 19.42 8.48
N ARG A 218 -18.37 19.82 8.43
CA ARG A 218 -18.86 20.75 7.40
C ARG A 218 -18.17 22.11 7.57
N VAL A 219 -17.67 22.68 6.47
CA VAL A 219 -16.98 23.96 6.47
C VAL A 219 -17.91 25.04 5.93
N LYS A 220 -18.21 26.03 6.76
CA LYS A 220 -18.88 27.28 6.40
C LYS A 220 -17.82 28.31 5.99
N TYR A 221 -18.18 29.17 5.06
CA TYR A 221 -17.40 30.31 4.62
C TYR A 221 -18.32 31.41 4.08
N ASN A 222 -17.86 32.67 4.05
CA ASN A 222 -18.59 33.78 3.41
C ASN A 222 -18.20 33.87 1.92
N PRO A 223 -19.12 33.66 0.95
CA PRO A 223 -18.81 33.75 -0.49
C PRO A 223 -18.15 35.08 -0.93
N GLU A 224 -18.43 36.18 -0.23
CA GLU A 224 -17.88 37.52 -0.49
C GLU A 224 -16.40 37.65 -0.11
N THR A 225 -15.86 36.71 0.69
CA THR A 225 -14.45 36.75 1.09
C THR A 225 -13.53 36.54 -0.11
N ILE A 226 -12.55 37.43 -0.23
CA ILE A 226 -11.50 37.40 -1.24
C ILE A 226 -10.19 37.07 -0.54
N ILE A 227 -9.57 35.94 -0.89
CA ILE A 227 -8.18 35.65 -0.52
C ILE A 227 -7.26 36.19 -1.60
N ARG A 228 -6.26 36.98 -1.21
CA ARG A 228 -5.17 37.42 -2.09
C ARG A 228 -4.04 36.41 -2.01
N HIS A 229 -3.61 35.91 -3.17
CA HIS A 229 -2.50 34.96 -3.31
C HIS A 229 -1.26 35.72 -3.77
N TYR A 230 -0.18 35.60 -2.99
CA TYR A 230 1.13 36.20 -3.25
C TYR A 230 2.19 35.11 -3.47
N ASP A 231 3.09 35.35 -4.43
CA ASP A 231 4.37 34.63 -4.55
C ASP A 231 5.42 35.35 -3.70
N ILE A 232 6.22 34.58 -2.97
CA ILE A 232 7.38 35.06 -2.22
C ILE A 232 8.66 34.40 -2.75
N ASP A 233 9.50 35.21 -3.40
CA ASP A 233 10.81 34.78 -3.91
C ASP A 233 11.92 35.30 -2.98
N VAL A 234 12.61 34.38 -2.32
CA VAL A 234 13.65 34.66 -1.32
C VAL A 234 15.02 34.38 -1.91
N LYS A 235 15.89 35.39 -1.94
CA LYS A 235 17.28 35.33 -2.43
C LYS A 235 18.23 35.93 -1.40
N LEU A 236 19.51 35.61 -1.49
CA LEU A 236 20.55 36.34 -0.74
C LEU A 236 20.80 37.70 -1.38
N ASP A 237 21.07 38.72 -0.56
CA ASP A 237 21.41 40.06 -1.06
C ASP A 237 22.76 40.06 -1.79
N MET A 238 23.70 39.23 -1.31
CA MET A 238 25.02 38.99 -1.88
C MET A 238 25.13 37.58 -2.47
N PRO A 239 25.64 37.42 -3.71
CA PRO A 239 25.80 36.10 -4.32
C PRO A 239 26.92 35.29 -3.64
N THR A 240 26.73 33.96 -3.54
CA THR A 240 27.86 33.06 -3.25
C THR A 240 28.78 32.99 -4.48
N LYS A 241 30.09 32.80 -4.27
CA LYS A 241 31.16 32.90 -5.30
C LYS A 241 30.93 32.10 -6.61
N ASN A 242 29.96 31.18 -6.65
CA ASN A 242 29.73 30.27 -7.79
C ASN A 242 28.37 30.44 -8.49
N ASN A 243 27.54 31.45 -8.15
CA ASN A 243 26.22 31.70 -8.77
C ASN A 243 25.23 30.51 -8.80
N LEU A 244 25.40 29.48 -7.96
CA LEU A 244 24.43 28.38 -7.89
C LEU A 244 23.10 28.85 -7.26
N PRO A 245 21.94 28.39 -7.78
CA PRO A 245 20.64 28.64 -7.17
C PRO A 245 20.61 28.07 -5.74
N THR A 246 20.50 28.96 -4.75
CA THR A 246 20.58 28.59 -3.34
C THR A 246 19.20 28.18 -2.82
N THR A 247 18.98 26.90 -2.61
CA THR A 247 17.73 26.36 -2.03
C THR A 247 17.73 26.49 -0.51
N PHE A 248 16.85 27.30 0.05
CA PHE A 248 16.67 27.43 1.50
C PHE A 248 15.81 26.30 2.08
N SER A 249 15.93 26.06 3.39
CA SER A 249 15.04 25.13 4.09
C SER A 249 13.74 25.83 4.48
N LYS A 250 12.63 25.09 4.58
CA LYS A 250 11.32 25.64 5.01
C LYS A 250 11.39 26.43 6.33
N THR A 251 12.26 26.03 7.25
CA THR A 251 12.49 26.74 8.53
C THR A 251 13.11 28.11 8.32
N VAL A 252 14.07 28.24 7.39
CA VAL A 252 14.67 29.53 7.03
C VAL A 252 13.64 30.40 6.30
N LEU A 253 12.86 29.83 5.38
CA LEU A 253 11.81 30.57 4.68
C LEU A 253 10.69 31.06 5.62
N SER A 254 10.29 30.26 6.61
CA SER A 254 9.39 30.71 7.67
C SER A 254 10.01 31.85 8.47
N ALA A 255 11.24 31.70 8.96
CA ALA A 255 11.91 32.78 9.70
C ALA A 255 12.06 34.07 8.88
N VAL A 256 12.29 33.96 7.56
CA VAL A 256 12.30 35.09 6.62
C VAL A 256 10.92 35.76 6.54
N ARG A 257 9.83 35.00 6.44
CA ARG A 257 8.46 35.53 6.50
C ARG A 257 8.19 36.19 7.85
N ASP A 258 8.45 35.48 8.94
CA ASP A 258 8.14 35.97 10.29
C ASP A 258 8.91 37.27 10.58
N LYS A 259 10.16 37.38 10.11
CA LYS A 259 11.00 38.59 10.18
C LYS A 259 10.48 39.72 9.28
N LEU A 260 10.05 39.43 8.05
CA LEU A 260 9.44 40.41 7.15
C LEU A 260 8.23 41.10 7.79
N PHE A 261 7.42 40.34 8.52
CA PHE A 261 6.24 40.86 9.23
C PHE A 261 6.58 41.53 10.56
N SER A 262 7.70 41.17 11.22
CA SER A 262 8.13 41.81 12.47
C SER A 262 8.85 43.14 12.26
N ASP A 263 9.57 43.30 11.15
CA ASP A 263 10.43 44.46 10.90
C ASP A 263 9.65 45.65 10.33
N ASP A 264 8.52 45.39 9.66
CA ASP A 264 7.64 46.41 9.09
C ASP A 264 6.16 46.11 9.41
N PRO A 265 5.78 46.10 10.71
CA PRO A 265 4.43 45.74 11.15
C PRO A 265 3.37 46.81 10.81
N THR A 266 3.79 47.96 10.28
CA THR A 266 2.88 49.02 9.81
C THR A 266 2.45 48.79 8.36
N ARG A 267 3.31 48.18 7.53
CA ARG A 267 2.99 47.84 6.14
C ARG A 267 2.61 46.37 5.95
N PHE A 268 3.10 45.46 6.79
CA PHE A 268 2.66 44.06 6.81
C PHE A 268 1.65 43.84 7.96
N PRO A 269 0.37 43.55 7.66
CA PRO A 269 -0.64 43.28 8.68
C PRO A 269 -0.38 41.95 9.40
N SER A 270 -1.10 41.72 10.49
CA SER A 270 -0.88 40.61 11.43
C SER A 270 -0.61 39.25 10.76
N LEU A 271 0.39 38.51 11.25
CA LEU A 271 0.66 37.10 10.89
C LEU A 271 -0.55 36.17 11.13
N SER A 272 -1.59 36.62 11.84
CA SER A 272 -2.85 35.89 12.00
C SER A 272 -3.80 36.01 10.79
N MET A 273 -3.60 37.01 9.92
CA MET A 273 -4.35 37.22 8.67
C MET A 273 -3.68 36.56 7.45
N THR A 274 -2.60 35.79 7.67
CA THR A 274 -1.82 35.15 6.60
C THR A 274 -1.57 33.66 6.84
N ALA A 275 -1.57 32.88 5.75
CA ALA A 275 -1.24 31.46 5.74
C ALA A 275 -0.16 31.17 4.68
N TYR A 276 0.73 30.21 4.95
CA TYR A 276 1.91 29.97 4.12
C TYR A 276 2.15 28.47 3.88
N ASP A 277 2.45 28.08 2.64
CA ASP A 277 2.76 26.70 2.28
C ASP A 277 4.16 26.21 2.72
N GLY A 278 4.96 27.10 3.31
CA GLY A 278 6.33 26.86 3.72
C GLY A 278 7.34 26.86 2.56
N GLU A 279 6.93 27.30 1.36
CA GLU A 279 7.77 27.39 0.15
C GLU A 279 7.62 28.75 -0.53
N LYS A 280 6.53 28.99 -1.26
CA LYS A 280 6.38 30.15 -2.16
C LYS A 280 5.05 30.87 -2.08
N ASN A 281 4.01 30.24 -1.55
CA ASN A 281 2.65 30.77 -1.66
C ASN A 281 2.17 31.29 -0.31
N ILE A 282 2.04 32.63 -0.21
CA ILE A 282 1.38 33.29 0.91
C ILE A 282 -0.06 33.62 0.50
N PHE A 283 -1.01 33.29 1.36
CA PHE A 283 -2.42 33.65 1.23
C PHE A 283 -2.75 34.67 2.33
N SER A 284 -3.54 35.70 2.00
CA SER A 284 -3.94 36.75 2.93
C SER A 284 -5.36 37.22 2.67
N THR A 285 -6.11 37.59 3.71
CA THR A 285 -7.38 38.33 3.56
C THR A 285 -7.15 39.83 3.37
N GLU A 286 -6.04 40.35 3.85
CA GLU A 286 -5.64 41.76 3.71
C GLU A 286 -4.64 41.97 2.57
N SER A 287 -4.49 43.22 2.14
CA SER A 287 -3.53 43.60 1.09
C SER A 287 -2.11 43.66 1.65
N LEU A 288 -1.22 42.78 1.18
CA LEU A 288 0.21 42.84 1.48
C LEU A 288 0.93 43.78 0.49
N PRO A 289 1.96 44.53 0.94
CA PRO A 289 2.72 45.43 0.08
C PRO A 289 3.56 44.62 -0.90
N THR A 290 3.39 44.87 -2.20
CA THR A 290 4.18 44.25 -3.26
C THR A 290 5.47 45.03 -3.49
N GLY A 291 6.56 44.33 -3.80
CA GLY A 291 7.85 44.96 -4.02
C GLY A 291 9.04 44.09 -3.62
N LYS A 292 10.20 44.73 -3.50
CA LYS A 292 11.46 44.11 -3.03
C LYS A 292 11.81 44.66 -1.67
N PHE A 293 11.95 43.77 -0.72
CA PHE A 293 12.29 44.04 0.67
C PHE A 293 13.70 43.51 0.94
N LYS A 294 14.49 44.26 1.69
CA LYS A 294 15.73 43.76 2.29
C LYS A 294 15.45 43.45 3.74
N LEU A 295 15.89 42.29 4.20
CA LEU A 295 15.73 41.88 5.59
C LEU A 295 16.94 41.11 6.08
N GLU A 296 17.26 41.32 7.34
CA GLU A 296 18.51 40.87 7.94
C GLU A 296 18.20 39.87 9.04
N LEU A 297 18.51 38.60 8.77
CA LEU A 297 18.45 37.56 9.78
C LEU A 297 19.84 37.44 10.41
N SER A 298 19.95 37.85 11.67
CA SER A 298 21.04 37.41 12.53
C SER A 298 20.99 35.88 12.64
N ASN A 299 22.10 35.19 12.39
CA ASN A 299 22.27 33.84 12.92
C ASN A 299 22.12 33.87 14.45
N GLU A 300 21.67 32.76 15.05
CA GLU A 300 21.42 32.62 16.51
C GLU A 300 22.66 32.94 17.39
N GLU A 301 23.85 33.03 16.78
CA GLU A 301 25.13 33.41 17.42
C GLU A 301 25.39 34.93 17.47
N GLY A 302 24.54 35.76 16.85
CA GLY A 302 24.74 37.21 16.70
C GLY A 302 25.90 37.63 15.77
N SER A 303 26.87 36.75 15.53
CA SER A 303 28.16 37.07 14.87
C SER A 303 28.12 37.13 13.34
N LYS A 304 27.01 36.76 12.69
CA LYS A 304 26.89 36.83 11.23
C LYS A 304 25.46 37.13 10.82
N ILE A 305 25.25 38.35 10.33
CA ILE A 305 24.01 38.79 9.72
C ILE A 305 23.96 38.24 8.29
N GLN A 306 22.85 37.60 7.93
CA GLN A 306 22.59 37.14 6.58
C GLN A 306 21.47 38.02 5.99
N SER A 307 21.85 38.91 5.08
CA SER A 307 20.92 39.82 4.41
C SER A 307 20.25 39.10 3.22
N PHE A 308 18.92 39.11 3.20
CA PHE A 308 18.07 38.52 2.18
C PHE A 308 17.38 39.62 1.37
N LYS A 309 17.29 39.41 0.05
CA LYS A 309 16.35 40.11 -0.83
C LYS A 309 15.10 39.25 -0.95
N VAL A 310 13.95 39.79 -0.56
CA VAL A 310 12.66 39.12 -0.66
C VAL A 310 11.76 39.91 -1.61
N GLN A 311 11.26 39.25 -2.65
CA GLN A 311 10.30 39.82 -3.57
C GLN A 311 8.91 39.25 -3.26
N VAL A 312 7.95 40.14 -2.97
CA VAL A 312 6.54 39.80 -2.75
C VAL A 312 5.74 40.33 -3.93
N GLN A 313 4.97 39.47 -4.58
CA GLN A 313 4.15 39.82 -5.75
C GLN A 313 2.75 39.24 -5.63
N LEU A 314 1.72 40.05 -5.85
CA LEU A 314 0.33 39.59 -5.97
C LEU A 314 0.21 38.78 -7.28
N VAL A 315 -0.31 37.56 -7.16
CA VAL A 315 -0.50 36.62 -8.28
C VAL A 315 -1.96 36.56 -8.71
N ASN A 316 -2.89 36.48 -7.74
CA ASN A 316 -4.31 36.28 -8.04
C ASN A 316 -5.21 36.73 -6.87
N GLU A 317 -6.47 37.03 -7.17
CA GLU A 317 -7.53 37.22 -6.20
C GLU A 317 -8.55 36.06 -6.27
N LEU A 318 -8.63 35.32 -5.17
CA LEU A 318 -9.36 34.07 -5.02
C LEU A 318 -10.66 34.32 -4.26
N LYS A 319 -11.74 34.56 -5.01
CA LYS A 319 -13.10 34.72 -4.46
C LYS A 319 -13.71 33.37 -4.07
N TYR A 320 -14.27 33.28 -2.86
CA TYR A 320 -15.01 32.09 -2.43
C TYR A 320 -16.31 31.85 -3.23
N GLU A 321 -16.90 32.89 -3.82
CA GLU A 321 -17.97 32.84 -4.83
C GLU A 321 -17.74 31.79 -5.94
N LYS A 322 -16.48 31.57 -6.37
CA LYS A 322 -16.14 30.53 -7.36
C LYS A 322 -16.42 29.12 -6.84
N LEU A 323 -16.16 28.87 -5.54
CA LEU A 323 -16.43 27.61 -4.88
C LEU A 323 -17.93 27.41 -4.66
N ASP A 324 -18.66 28.47 -4.31
CA ASP A 324 -20.11 28.42 -4.19
C ASP A 324 -20.81 28.16 -5.53
N SER A 325 -20.35 28.80 -6.60
CA SER A 325 -20.81 28.55 -7.98
C SER A 325 -20.60 27.09 -8.41
N TYR A 326 -19.48 26.47 -8.01
CA TYR A 326 -19.22 25.05 -8.26
C TYR A 326 -20.09 24.14 -7.39
N LEU A 327 -20.25 24.46 -6.10
CA LEU A 327 -21.07 23.69 -5.15
C LEU A 327 -22.58 23.87 -5.34
N SER A 328 -23.00 24.88 -6.09
CA SER A 328 -24.37 25.07 -6.58
C SER A 328 -24.61 24.46 -7.97
N GLY A 329 -23.58 23.86 -8.58
CA GLY A 329 -23.66 23.25 -9.92
C GLY A 329 -23.74 24.23 -11.09
N LEU A 330 -23.55 25.53 -10.86
CA LEU A 330 -23.52 26.58 -11.89
C LEU A 330 -22.26 26.48 -12.75
N THR A 331 -21.15 25.97 -12.20
CA THR A 331 -19.91 25.70 -12.92
C THR A 331 -19.46 24.25 -12.75
N PHE A 332 -18.93 23.64 -13.82
CA PHE A 332 -18.41 22.26 -13.79
C PHE A 332 -16.90 22.18 -13.52
N THR A 333 -16.21 23.33 -13.46
CA THR A 333 -14.77 23.42 -13.23
C THR A 333 -14.49 23.58 -11.74
N ILE A 334 -13.80 22.61 -11.14
CA ILE A 334 -13.38 22.66 -9.74
C ILE A 334 -12.41 23.85 -9.53
N PRO A 335 -12.69 24.81 -8.62
CA PRO A 335 -11.78 25.91 -8.30
C PRO A 335 -10.64 25.42 -7.40
N ARG A 336 -9.66 24.77 -8.03
CA ARG A 336 -8.52 24.13 -7.36
C ARG A 336 -7.63 25.13 -6.61
N ASP A 337 -7.52 26.35 -7.12
CA ASP A 337 -6.83 27.49 -6.52
C ASP A 337 -7.44 27.90 -5.17
N VAL A 338 -8.76 28.08 -5.14
CA VAL A 338 -9.52 28.41 -3.90
C VAL A 338 -9.39 27.26 -2.88
N LEU A 339 -9.59 26.02 -3.31
CA LEU A 339 -9.48 24.85 -2.43
C LEU A 339 -8.06 24.65 -1.88
N GLN A 340 -7.03 24.95 -2.67
CA GLN A 340 -5.64 24.93 -2.22
C GLN A 340 -5.36 26.00 -1.16
N ALA A 341 -5.86 27.22 -1.36
CA ALA A 341 -5.73 28.30 -0.38
C ALA A 341 -6.38 27.91 0.96
N MET A 342 -7.63 27.42 0.93
CA MET A 342 -8.33 26.95 2.14
C MET A 342 -7.61 25.77 2.82
N ASP A 343 -7.09 24.82 2.05
CA ASP A 343 -6.32 23.68 2.57
C ASP A 343 -5.00 24.14 3.25
N VAL A 344 -4.33 25.17 2.73
CA VAL A 344 -3.16 25.79 3.39
C VAL A 344 -3.57 26.53 4.68
N VAL A 345 -4.66 27.29 4.66
CA VAL A 345 -5.20 27.98 5.87
C VAL A 345 -5.49 27.00 7.00
N THR A 346 -6.18 25.89 6.73
CA THR A 346 -6.46 24.84 7.75
C THR A 346 -5.22 24.13 8.29
N LYS A 347 -4.06 24.29 7.62
CA LYS A 347 -2.76 23.71 8.00
C LYS A 347 -1.85 24.67 8.74
N GLU A 348 -2.10 25.97 8.69
CA GLU A 348 -1.24 27.00 9.30
C GLU A 348 -1.10 26.79 10.82
N ASN A 349 -2.21 26.60 11.56
CA ASN A 349 -2.16 26.39 13.02
C ASN A 349 -1.45 25.08 13.40
N PRO A 350 -1.80 23.90 12.84
CA PRO A 350 -1.04 22.67 13.08
C PRO A 350 0.45 22.75 12.67
N THR A 351 0.80 23.52 11.64
CA THR A 351 2.20 23.72 11.24
C THR A 351 3.00 24.51 12.29
N LYS A 352 2.36 25.47 12.96
CA LYS A 352 2.98 26.26 14.04
C LYS A 352 3.10 25.48 15.35
N GLN A 353 2.10 24.65 15.68
CA GLN A 353 1.99 23.99 16.99
C GLN A 353 2.55 22.55 17.04
N MET A 354 2.65 21.86 15.88
CA MET A 354 2.94 20.43 15.80
C MET A 354 4.08 20.10 14.84
N ILE A 355 4.59 18.88 14.93
CA ILE A 355 5.66 18.39 14.06
C ILE A 355 5.06 17.90 12.73
N TYR A 356 5.28 18.65 11.63
CA TYR A 356 4.84 18.22 10.31
C TYR A 356 5.72 17.08 9.75
N VAL A 357 5.12 15.88 9.57
CA VAL A 357 5.78 14.68 9.03
C VAL A 357 4.85 13.96 8.04
N GLY A 358 5.29 13.84 6.78
CA GLY A 358 4.66 12.94 5.80
C GLY A 358 3.19 13.23 5.46
N LYS A 359 2.80 14.53 5.43
CA LYS A 359 1.42 15.01 5.29
C LYS A 359 0.51 14.72 6.51
N SER A 360 1.10 14.63 7.70
CA SER A 360 0.39 14.59 8.99
C SER A 360 1.14 15.43 10.02
N PHE A 361 0.44 15.87 11.07
CA PHE A 361 0.96 16.75 12.12
C PHE A 361 1.01 15.97 13.43
N HIS A 362 2.19 15.86 14.03
CA HIS A 362 2.48 14.95 15.15
C HIS A 362 2.76 15.72 16.44
N SER A 363 2.23 15.23 17.56
CA SER A 363 2.28 15.99 18.80
C SER A 363 3.69 16.13 19.35
N THR A 364 4.03 17.34 19.79
CA THR A 364 5.22 17.66 20.60
C THR A 364 5.09 17.21 22.06
N ARG A 365 3.87 16.88 22.52
CA ARG A 365 3.57 16.58 23.92
C ARG A 365 4.02 15.16 24.30
N PRO A 366 4.85 14.97 25.35
CA PRO A 366 5.40 13.66 25.69
C PRO A 366 4.35 12.56 25.99
N TYR A 367 3.21 12.90 26.60
CA TYR A 367 2.19 11.92 26.97
C TYR A 367 1.42 11.33 25.76
N LEU A 368 1.54 11.93 24.57
CA LEU A 368 1.00 11.40 23.30
C LEU A 368 2.07 10.65 22.48
N GLN A 369 3.20 10.32 23.11
CA GLN A 369 4.31 9.60 22.50
C GLN A 369 4.56 8.31 23.29
N VAL A 370 4.23 7.16 22.70
CA VAL A 370 4.41 5.86 23.35
C VAL A 370 5.79 5.30 23.00
N ASP A 371 6.66 5.12 23.99
CA ASP A 371 7.99 4.55 23.79
C ASP A 371 7.92 3.12 23.22
N LEU A 372 8.63 2.87 22.11
CA LEU A 372 8.77 1.56 21.47
C LEU A 372 10.13 0.90 21.80
N GLY A 373 10.98 1.55 22.59
CA GLY A 373 12.37 1.19 22.84
C GLY A 373 13.30 1.51 21.65
N ARG A 374 14.60 1.33 21.86
CA ARG A 374 15.65 1.55 20.84
C ARG A 374 15.66 2.97 20.24
N GLY A 375 15.40 4.00 21.03
CA GLY A 375 15.35 5.38 20.56
C GLY A 375 14.22 5.64 19.56
N VAL A 376 13.10 4.89 19.63
CA VAL A 376 11.93 5.04 18.76
C VAL A 376 10.67 5.21 19.59
N ILE A 377 9.84 6.20 19.23
CA ILE A 377 8.53 6.47 19.81
C ILE A 377 7.44 6.25 18.75
N ALA A 378 6.27 5.76 19.15
CA ALA A 378 5.04 5.89 18.38
C ALA A 378 4.42 7.25 18.71
N SER A 379 4.48 8.18 17.76
CA SER A 379 3.89 9.51 17.89
C SER A 379 2.50 9.52 17.29
N GLU A 380 1.53 9.96 18.09
CA GLU A 380 0.18 10.23 17.65
C GLU A 380 0.04 11.65 17.09
N GLY A 381 -0.86 11.81 16.14
CA GLY A 381 -1.04 13.04 15.39
C GLY A 381 -2.30 13.06 14.54
N ILE A 382 -2.49 14.16 13.83
CA ILE A 382 -3.65 14.41 12.96
C ILE A 382 -3.27 14.32 11.47
N LYS A 383 -4.22 13.90 10.65
CA LYS A 383 -4.17 14.01 9.19
C LYS A 383 -5.53 14.52 8.70
N HIS A 384 -5.53 15.66 8.04
CA HIS A 384 -6.74 16.21 7.42
C HIS A 384 -6.52 16.61 5.96
N SER A 385 -7.63 16.81 5.27
CA SER A 385 -7.73 17.37 3.91
C SER A 385 -9.10 17.98 3.72
N LEU A 386 -9.17 19.13 3.06
CA LEU A 386 -10.45 19.67 2.60
C LEU A 386 -11.02 18.82 1.44
N LYS A 387 -12.34 18.63 1.42
CA LYS A 387 -13.08 17.91 0.38
C LYS A 387 -14.27 18.74 -0.09
N THR A 388 -14.57 18.70 -1.39
CA THR A 388 -15.85 19.13 -1.95
C THR A 388 -16.84 17.98 -1.87
N THR A 389 -18.01 18.21 -1.30
CA THR A 389 -19.05 17.19 -1.10
C THR A 389 -20.43 17.77 -1.41
N SER A 390 -21.48 16.93 -1.55
CA SER A 390 -22.84 17.40 -1.83
C SER A 390 -23.47 18.25 -0.70
N GLN A 391 -22.92 18.21 0.52
CA GLN A 391 -23.28 19.17 1.59
C GLN A 391 -22.49 20.49 1.57
N GLY A 392 -21.60 20.67 0.60
CA GLY A 392 -20.65 21.77 0.48
C GLY A 392 -19.21 21.35 0.79
N ALA A 393 -18.36 22.31 1.17
CA ALA A 393 -17.00 22.02 1.63
C ALA A 393 -17.00 21.27 2.97
N ALA A 394 -16.10 20.30 3.15
CA ALA A 394 -15.97 19.54 4.39
C ALA A 394 -14.50 19.20 4.70
N LEU A 395 -14.09 19.41 5.94
CA LEU A 395 -12.77 19.02 6.45
C LEU A 395 -12.81 17.55 6.87
N CYS A 396 -12.10 16.68 6.15
CA CYS A 396 -12.03 15.25 6.50
C CYS A 396 -10.79 14.99 7.37
N LEU A 397 -11.00 14.74 8.67
CA LEU A 397 -9.97 14.60 9.71
C LEU A 397 -9.90 13.17 10.23
N ASP A 398 -8.69 12.59 10.32
CA ASP A 398 -8.44 11.25 10.83
C ASP A 398 -7.13 11.24 11.65
N TYR A 399 -7.00 10.34 12.63
CA TYR A 399 -5.75 10.24 13.39
C TYR A 399 -4.67 9.44 12.65
N SER A 400 -3.42 9.81 12.90
CA SER A 400 -2.21 9.25 12.30
C SER A 400 -1.25 8.79 13.40
N VAL A 401 -0.61 7.63 13.22
CA VAL A 401 0.44 7.12 14.12
C VAL A 401 1.67 6.79 13.31
N LEU A 402 2.79 7.44 13.63
CA LEU A 402 4.07 7.23 12.96
C LEU A 402 5.16 6.87 13.98
N PRO A 403 6.07 5.92 13.65
CA PRO A 403 7.28 5.73 14.42
C PRO A 403 8.24 6.89 14.09
N LEU A 404 8.62 7.65 15.11
CA LEU A 404 9.61 8.73 15.02
C LEU A 404 10.82 8.36 15.89
N ARG A 405 11.98 8.92 15.58
CA ARG A 405 13.14 8.88 16.50
C ARG A 405 12.82 9.69 17.76
N LYS A 406 13.16 9.12 18.91
CA LYS A 406 13.05 9.75 20.23
C LYS A 406 14.06 10.92 20.30
N PRO A 407 13.62 12.15 20.63
CA PRO A 407 14.54 13.26 20.80
C PRO A 407 15.30 13.11 22.12
N MET A 408 16.62 12.92 22.06
CA MET A 408 17.47 12.62 23.22
C MET A 408 18.96 12.84 22.87
N PRO A 409 19.89 12.91 23.85
CA PRO A 409 21.33 12.98 23.59
C PRO A 409 21.81 11.82 22.71
N VAL A 410 22.82 12.06 21.86
CA VAL A 410 23.32 11.04 20.91
C VAL A 410 23.86 9.81 21.62
N ILE A 411 24.60 10.00 22.71
CA ILE A 411 25.17 8.89 23.50
C ILE A 411 24.06 8.00 24.10
N ASP A 412 23.00 8.59 24.65
CA ASP A 412 21.88 7.83 25.22
C ASP A 412 21.05 7.14 24.12
N TYR A 413 20.89 7.80 22.97
CA TYR A 413 20.30 7.16 21.80
C TYR A 413 21.08 5.92 21.34
N LEU A 414 22.42 5.94 21.38
CA LEU A 414 23.25 4.78 21.08
C LEU A 414 23.10 3.66 22.11
N ARG A 415 23.02 4.01 23.41
CA ARG A 415 22.74 3.06 24.51
C ARG A 415 21.39 2.37 24.34
N GLU A 416 20.37 3.06 23.82
CA GLU A 416 19.07 2.44 23.49
C GLU A 416 19.09 1.65 22.18
N ASP A 417 19.57 2.21 21.06
CA ASP A 417 19.47 1.63 19.71
C ASP A 417 20.39 0.41 19.53
N ILE A 418 21.57 0.38 20.18
CA ILE A 418 22.57 -0.69 20.04
C ILE A 418 22.65 -1.54 21.32
N ARG A 419 22.25 -2.82 21.24
CA ARG A 419 22.31 -3.74 22.39
C ARG A 419 23.75 -3.94 22.87
N GLY A 420 23.98 -3.78 24.17
CA GLY A 420 25.28 -3.97 24.81
C GLY A 420 26.31 -2.90 24.46
N PHE A 421 25.89 -1.74 23.94
CA PHE A 421 26.79 -0.64 23.62
C PHE A 421 27.49 -0.12 24.88
N ASP A 422 28.81 -0.13 24.85
CA ASP A 422 29.69 0.45 25.87
C ASP A 422 30.64 1.46 25.19
N LEU A 423 30.82 2.60 25.84
CA LEU A 423 31.74 3.66 25.40
C LEU A 423 33.20 3.22 25.56
N ASN A 424 33.53 2.45 26.61
CA ASN A 424 34.90 1.99 26.86
C ASN A 424 35.40 1.02 25.78
N ASN A 425 34.49 0.42 25.00
CA ASN A 425 34.80 -0.48 23.89
C ASN A 425 34.26 0.07 22.54
N PHE A 426 34.29 1.39 22.36
CA PHE A 426 33.71 2.05 21.18
C PHE A 426 34.22 1.47 19.85
N ALA A 427 35.50 1.10 19.77
CA ALA A 427 36.11 0.53 18.56
C ALA A 427 35.33 -0.67 17.99
N SER A 428 34.89 -1.60 18.85
CA SER A 428 34.07 -2.77 18.45
C SER A 428 32.67 -2.40 17.95
N PHE A 429 32.17 -1.22 18.33
CA PHE A 429 30.86 -0.70 17.96
C PHE A 429 30.90 0.36 16.84
N ARG A 430 32.06 0.91 16.45
CA ARG A 430 32.22 2.03 15.48
C ARG A 430 31.33 1.88 14.24
N LYS A 431 31.37 0.72 13.58
CA LYS A 431 30.54 0.43 12.38
C LYS A 431 29.04 0.37 12.69
N LYS A 432 28.62 -0.08 13.87
CA LYS A 432 27.20 -0.07 14.31
C LYS A 432 26.75 1.36 14.63
N VAL A 433 27.59 2.14 15.30
CA VAL A 433 27.35 3.57 15.61
C VAL A 433 27.18 4.38 14.33
N GLU A 434 28.08 4.23 13.36
CA GLU A 434 27.96 4.91 12.07
C GLU A 434 26.64 4.53 11.36
N ASN A 435 26.30 3.24 11.29
CA ASN A 435 25.03 2.78 10.71
C ASN A 435 23.78 3.30 11.44
N ALA A 436 23.87 3.55 12.74
CA ALA A 436 22.77 4.09 13.54
C ALA A 436 22.57 5.60 13.32
N LEU A 437 23.67 6.35 13.18
CA LEU A 437 23.67 7.82 13.17
C LEU A 437 23.73 8.47 11.77
N LYS A 438 24.34 7.81 10.78
CA LYS A 438 24.63 8.41 9.47
C LYS A 438 23.35 8.92 8.79
N GLY A 439 23.36 10.20 8.47
CA GLY A 439 22.23 10.89 7.85
C GLY A 439 21.09 11.30 8.78
N LEU A 440 21.13 10.98 10.08
CA LEU A 440 20.25 11.58 11.08
C LEU A 440 20.58 13.07 11.27
N LYS A 441 19.62 13.82 11.81
CA LYS A 441 19.73 15.24 12.14
C LYS A 441 19.89 15.47 13.63
N VAL A 442 20.87 16.27 14.01
CA VAL A 442 21.17 16.64 15.40
C VAL A 442 21.16 18.16 15.60
N THR A 443 20.79 18.61 16.80
CA THR A 443 21.14 19.92 17.35
C THR A 443 22.37 19.78 18.22
N VAL A 444 23.06 20.89 18.47
CA VAL A 444 24.24 20.94 19.35
C VAL A 444 23.88 21.60 20.68
N THR A 445 24.50 21.15 21.78
CA THR A 445 24.19 21.62 23.15
C THR A 445 25.30 22.44 23.80
N HIS A 446 26.49 22.53 23.16
CA HIS A 446 27.59 23.40 23.63
C HIS A 446 27.32 24.90 23.43
N ARG A 447 26.27 25.26 22.67
CA ARG A 447 25.84 26.64 22.40
C ARG A 447 24.32 26.71 22.26
N SER A 448 23.75 27.89 22.46
CA SER A 448 22.32 28.18 22.26
C SER A 448 21.96 28.29 20.78
N SER A 449 21.84 27.15 20.09
CA SER A 449 21.39 27.11 18.69
C SER A 449 20.45 25.94 18.41
N ASN A 450 19.33 26.23 17.76
CA ASN A 450 18.36 25.23 17.29
C ASN A 450 18.68 24.72 15.87
N HIS A 451 19.84 25.10 15.32
CA HIS A 451 20.26 24.67 13.99
C HIS A 451 20.40 23.14 13.90
N ARG A 452 19.78 22.56 12.87
CA ARG A 452 19.73 21.11 12.65
C ARG A 452 20.78 20.67 11.64
N TYR A 453 21.89 20.14 12.15
CA TYR A 453 22.96 19.54 11.34
C TYR A 453 22.55 18.14 10.88
N LYS A 454 23.05 17.69 9.73
CA LYS A 454 22.93 16.29 9.29
C LYS A 454 24.27 15.62 9.53
N ILE A 455 24.28 14.49 10.24
CA ILE A 455 25.50 13.70 10.47
C ILE A 455 25.98 13.13 9.13
N ALA A 456 27.18 13.52 8.71
CA ALA A 456 27.82 13.03 7.49
C ALA A 456 28.55 11.70 7.75
N ALA A 457 29.38 11.67 8.80
CA ALA A 457 30.20 10.53 9.21
C ALA A 457 30.60 10.63 10.69
N LEU A 458 31.40 9.67 11.15
CA LEU A 458 32.23 9.79 12.34
C LEU A 458 33.63 10.26 11.92
N THR A 459 34.37 10.97 12.77
CA THR A 459 35.79 11.27 12.50
C THR A 459 36.64 10.01 12.52
N ASP A 460 37.73 9.98 11.76
CA ASP A 460 38.67 8.85 11.76
C ASP A 460 39.47 8.80 13.08
N GLU A 461 39.93 9.96 13.54
CA GLU A 461 40.60 10.20 14.82
C GLU A 461 39.61 10.33 16.00
N ASN A 462 40.10 10.10 17.22
CA ASN A 462 39.36 10.36 18.47
C ASN A 462 39.45 11.84 18.88
N VAL A 463 38.55 12.28 19.76
CA VAL A 463 38.39 13.70 20.15
C VAL A 463 39.70 14.33 20.66
N GLN A 464 40.54 13.58 21.37
CA GLN A 464 41.83 14.09 21.88
C GLN A 464 42.92 14.26 20.82
N ASP A 465 42.87 13.47 19.74
CA ASP A 465 43.91 13.48 18.70
C ASP A 465 43.63 14.56 17.64
N ILE A 466 42.36 14.98 17.51
CA ILE A 466 41.93 15.99 16.54
C ILE A 466 42.53 17.36 16.89
N CYS A 467 43.37 17.86 15.98
CA CYS A 467 43.87 19.23 15.99
C CYS A 467 43.47 19.94 14.69
N PHE A 468 43.26 21.26 14.75
CA PHE A 468 42.99 22.07 13.57
C PHE A 468 43.59 23.47 13.71
N ASP A 469 43.77 24.14 12.57
CA ASP A 469 44.32 25.48 12.51
C ASP A 469 43.19 26.51 12.75
N LEU A 470 43.35 27.33 13.79
CA LEU A 470 42.39 28.36 14.16
C LEU A 470 42.74 29.67 13.46
N GLU A 471 41.97 30.04 12.44
CA GLU A 471 41.97 31.40 11.88
C GLU A 471 41.28 32.36 12.85
N ASP A 472 42.03 33.33 13.37
CA ASP A 472 41.46 34.39 14.21
C ASP A 472 40.81 35.47 13.33
N LEU A 473 39.64 35.98 13.74
CA LEU A 473 38.84 36.91 12.91
C LEU A 473 39.39 38.34 12.93
N SER A 474 40.52 38.57 13.60
CA SER A 474 41.05 39.86 14.02
C SER A 474 42.08 40.46 13.05
N GLY A 475 41.91 40.26 11.74
CA GLY A 475 42.46 41.10 10.66
C GLY A 475 43.98 41.09 10.39
N ASP A 476 44.82 40.89 11.40
CA ASP A 476 46.27 41.04 11.31
C ASP A 476 47.02 39.69 11.22
N GLN A 477 48.21 39.74 10.61
CA GLN A 477 49.02 38.57 10.26
C GLN A 477 49.67 37.90 11.49
N ILE A 478 48.89 37.05 12.16
CA ILE A 478 49.37 36.14 13.21
C ILE A 478 49.37 34.72 12.64
N PRO A 479 50.41 33.89 12.88
CA PRO A 479 50.45 32.52 12.37
C PRO A 479 49.26 31.68 12.85
N LEU A 480 48.79 30.80 11.97
CA LEU A 480 47.75 29.81 12.26
C LEU A 480 48.04 29.05 13.56
N ARG A 481 47.31 29.35 14.64
CA ARG A 481 47.44 28.63 15.90
C ARG A 481 46.80 27.26 15.72
N ARG A 482 47.62 26.20 15.66
CA ARG A 482 47.13 24.82 15.71
C ARG A 482 46.67 24.52 17.14
N VAL A 483 45.37 24.25 17.32
CA VAL A 483 44.74 24.02 18.64
C VAL A 483 44.10 22.62 18.64
N SER A 484 44.17 21.92 19.78
CA SER A 484 43.42 20.66 19.93
C SER A 484 41.92 20.92 20.08
N LEU A 485 41.08 19.98 19.67
CA LEU A 485 39.63 20.12 19.79
C LEU A 485 39.18 20.22 21.26
N VAL A 486 39.91 19.58 22.17
CA VAL A 486 39.68 19.62 23.63
C VAL A 486 39.95 21.00 24.20
N GLU A 487 41.10 21.60 23.89
CA GLU A 487 41.43 22.96 24.33
C GLU A 487 40.47 23.98 23.75
N TYR A 488 40.13 23.88 22.45
CA TYR A 488 39.20 24.80 21.81
C TYR A 488 37.80 24.80 22.46
N PHE A 489 37.25 23.65 22.82
CA PHE A 489 35.96 23.58 23.51
C PHE A 489 36.03 24.14 24.94
N LYS A 490 37.18 24.00 25.60
CA LYS A 490 37.43 24.53 26.94
C LYS A 490 37.64 26.05 26.93
N GLU A 491 38.50 26.58 26.04
CA GLU A 491 38.78 28.00 25.89
C GLU A 491 37.54 28.78 25.40
N LYS A 492 36.85 28.29 24.36
CA LYS A 492 35.79 29.06 23.67
C LYS A 492 34.39 28.89 24.24
N TYR A 493 34.04 27.71 24.75
CA TYR A 493 32.68 27.38 25.21
C TYR A 493 32.61 27.03 26.69
N SER A 494 33.74 27.07 27.41
CA SER A 494 33.85 26.64 28.82
C SER A 494 33.28 25.23 29.05
N LYS A 495 33.52 24.32 28.09
CA LYS A 495 33.12 22.90 28.16
C LYS A 495 34.35 22.01 28.27
N ASP A 496 34.51 21.30 29.39
CA ASP A 496 35.43 20.16 29.44
C ASP A 496 34.77 18.96 28.74
N ILE A 497 35.59 18.17 28.04
CA ILE A 497 35.16 17.02 27.25
C ILE A 497 35.33 15.78 28.12
N MET A 498 34.26 15.04 28.38
CA MET A 498 34.35 13.83 29.22
C MET A 498 34.85 12.62 28.41
N TYR A 499 34.42 12.49 27.16
CA TYR A 499 34.70 11.31 26.33
C TYR A 499 35.76 11.60 25.28
N LYS A 500 37.03 11.49 25.68
CA LYS A 500 38.21 11.87 24.89
C LYS A 500 38.68 10.78 23.92
N ASP A 501 38.54 9.51 24.32
CA ASP A 501 38.96 8.31 23.55
C ASP A 501 37.94 7.80 22.52
N ILE A 502 36.98 8.64 22.11
CA ILE A 502 35.97 8.29 21.08
C ILE A 502 35.97 9.31 19.94
N PRO A 503 35.42 8.98 18.75
CA PRO A 503 35.29 9.93 17.64
C PRO A 503 34.28 11.05 17.87
N CYS A 504 34.45 12.15 17.13
CA CYS A 504 33.42 13.17 16.95
C CYS A 504 32.39 12.77 15.89
N LEU A 505 31.27 13.50 15.85
CA LEU A 505 30.40 13.54 14.68
C LEU A 505 30.93 14.58 13.69
N ASP A 506 31.02 14.21 12.41
CA ASP A 506 31.15 15.21 11.35
C ASP A 506 29.76 15.70 10.92
N LEU A 507 29.53 16.98 11.19
CA LEU A 507 28.31 17.74 10.89
C LEU A 507 28.48 18.62 9.63
N GLY A 508 29.61 18.45 8.93
CA GLY A 508 30.03 19.20 7.76
C GLY A 508 29.18 19.00 6.51
N LYS A 509 29.46 19.81 5.50
CA LYS A 509 28.94 19.66 4.13
C LYS A 509 30.07 19.89 3.14
N SER A 510 30.24 18.96 2.20
CA SER A 510 31.32 19.00 1.21
C SER A 510 32.68 19.18 1.90
N ASN A 511 33.60 20.00 1.39
CA ASN A 511 34.93 20.19 1.99
C ASN A 511 34.94 20.92 3.35
N ARG A 512 33.80 21.42 3.86
CA ARG A 512 33.75 22.08 5.17
C ARG A 512 33.49 21.06 6.28
N LYS A 513 34.55 20.66 6.96
CA LYS A 513 34.55 19.84 8.19
C LYS A 513 33.91 20.62 9.35
N ILE A 514 33.01 19.98 10.11
CA ILE A 514 32.43 20.56 11.34
C ILE A 514 32.38 19.44 12.38
N TYR A 515 33.42 19.32 13.19
CA TYR A 515 33.55 18.25 14.17
C TYR A 515 32.96 18.68 15.52
N VAL A 516 32.07 17.86 16.08
CA VAL A 516 31.47 18.09 17.40
C VAL A 516 31.49 16.77 18.20
N PRO A 517 31.98 16.79 19.46
CA PRO A 517 31.90 15.63 20.36
C PRO A 517 30.47 15.11 20.52
N MET A 518 30.31 13.78 20.62
CA MET A 518 28.98 13.16 20.66
C MET A 518 28.13 13.58 21.88
N GLU A 519 28.78 13.90 22.99
CA GLU A 519 28.13 14.39 24.22
C GLU A 519 27.47 15.76 24.05
N PHE A 520 27.94 16.58 23.10
CA PHE A 520 27.37 17.89 22.80
C PHE A 520 26.37 17.87 21.64
N CYS A 521 25.80 16.70 21.33
CA CYS A 521 24.85 16.49 20.23
C CYS A 521 23.58 15.78 20.71
N ALA A 522 22.41 16.21 20.21
CA ALA A 522 21.11 15.61 20.52
C ALA A 522 20.30 15.31 19.25
N ILE A 523 19.67 14.14 19.19
CA ILE A 523 18.80 13.71 18.09
C ILE A 523 17.58 14.64 18.01
N THR A 524 17.36 15.24 16.84
CA THR A 524 16.22 16.17 16.66
C THR A 524 14.88 15.45 16.52
N ALA A 525 13.83 16.06 17.05
CA ALA A 525 12.45 15.57 16.94
C ALA A 525 11.94 15.58 15.48
N GLY A 526 10.93 14.76 15.20
CA GLY A 526 10.24 14.71 13.90
C GLY A 526 10.93 13.89 12.81
N GLN A 527 12.00 13.18 13.14
CA GLN A 527 12.67 12.28 12.21
C GLN A 527 11.92 10.95 12.13
N ARG A 528 11.34 10.65 10.97
CA ARG A 528 10.61 9.39 10.75
C ARG A 528 11.56 8.19 10.83
N TYR A 529 11.16 7.18 11.60
CA TYR A 529 11.81 5.87 11.56
C TYR A 529 11.18 4.98 10.48
N GLY A 530 11.99 4.10 9.88
CA GLY A 530 11.52 3.10 8.92
C GLY A 530 10.60 2.08 9.61
N LYS A 531 9.40 1.84 9.09
CA LYS A 531 8.51 0.81 9.67
C LYS A 531 9.13 -0.57 9.47
N GLU A 532 9.75 -0.75 8.31
CA GLU A 532 10.55 -1.89 7.90
C GLU A 532 11.80 -2.16 8.76
N ARG A 533 12.24 -1.20 9.58
CA ARG A 533 13.36 -1.35 10.53
C ARG A 533 12.90 -1.66 11.97
N LEU A 534 11.59 -1.73 12.23
CA LEU A 534 11.06 -2.04 13.56
C LEU A 534 11.23 -3.53 13.86
N GLU A 535 11.75 -3.85 15.05
CA GLU A 535 11.71 -5.24 15.53
C GLU A 535 10.26 -5.70 15.75
N LYS A 536 10.03 -7.02 15.71
CA LYS A 536 8.69 -7.65 15.81
C LYS A 536 7.82 -7.07 16.94
N TYR A 537 8.38 -6.90 18.14
CA TYR A 537 7.69 -6.33 19.29
C TYR A 537 7.30 -4.85 19.08
N GLN A 538 8.20 -4.04 18.52
CA GLN A 538 7.97 -2.62 18.26
C GLN A 538 6.91 -2.43 17.18
N ALA A 539 6.98 -3.22 16.11
CA ALA A 539 6.00 -3.26 15.04
C ALA A 539 4.61 -3.68 15.55
N GLU A 540 4.55 -4.66 16.45
CA GLU A 540 3.30 -5.09 17.08
C GLU A 540 2.71 -4.03 18.02
N LYS A 541 3.53 -3.37 18.85
CA LYS A 541 3.08 -2.29 19.74
C LYS A 541 2.56 -1.09 18.95
N LEU A 542 3.29 -0.65 17.91
CA LEU A 542 2.85 0.38 16.97
C LEU A 542 1.54 -0.01 16.25
N ARG A 543 1.43 -1.28 15.81
CA ARG A 543 0.22 -1.82 15.17
C ARG A 543 -1.00 -1.75 16.10
N LYS A 544 -0.85 -2.10 17.38
CA LYS A 544 -1.93 -2.06 18.37
C LYS A 544 -2.50 -0.64 18.52
N ILE A 545 -1.64 0.37 18.61
CA ILE A 545 -2.04 1.79 18.70
C ILE A 545 -2.70 2.28 17.39
N SER A 546 -2.17 1.83 16.24
CA SER A 546 -2.70 2.19 14.91
C SER A 546 -4.07 1.59 14.58
N LEU A 547 -4.50 0.57 15.32
CA LEU A 547 -5.75 -0.19 15.10
C LEU A 547 -6.80 0.11 16.19
N ALA A 548 -7.03 1.39 16.50
CA ALA A 548 -8.08 1.77 17.45
C ALA A 548 -9.46 1.25 17.00
N PRO A 549 -10.26 0.68 17.94
CA PRO A 549 -11.66 0.33 17.70
C PRO A 549 -12.50 1.54 17.26
N PRO A 550 -13.64 1.34 16.59
CA PRO A 550 -14.49 2.40 16.06
C PRO A 550 -14.80 3.51 17.05
N LYS A 551 -15.31 3.17 18.24
CA LYS A 551 -15.72 4.16 19.25
C LYS A 551 -14.54 4.95 19.82
N VAL A 552 -13.41 4.28 20.07
CA VAL A 552 -12.17 4.95 20.49
C VAL A 552 -11.70 5.93 19.40
N ARG A 553 -11.66 5.49 18.13
CA ARG A 553 -11.26 6.33 17.00
C ARG A 553 -12.18 7.54 16.80
N GLU A 554 -13.49 7.34 16.91
CA GLU A 554 -14.49 8.41 16.84
C GLU A 554 -14.22 9.48 17.91
N SER A 555 -14.12 9.06 19.17
CA SER A 555 -13.84 9.94 20.32
C SER A 555 -12.48 10.66 20.21
N THR A 556 -11.44 9.97 19.74
CA THR A 556 -10.13 10.58 19.48
C THR A 556 -10.21 11.68 18.41
N ILE A 557 -10.95 11.47 17.32
CA ILE A 557 -11.13 12.49 16.27
C ILE A 557 -11.93 13.68 16.78
N TYR A 558 -12.95 13.47 17.64
CA TYR A 558 -13.65 14.56 18.33
C TYR A 558 -12.73 15.39 19.24
N GLY A 559 -11.80 14.75 19.94
CA GLY A 559 -10.76 15.47 20.69
C GLY A 559 -9.84 16.29 19.79
N MET A 560 -9.49 15.76 18.61
CA MET A 560 -8.57 16.39 17.65
C MET A 560 -9.14 17.58 16.88
N ILE A 561 -10.44 17.62 16.58
CA ILE A 561 -11.06 18.82 15.95
C ILE A 561 -11.22 19.96 16.97
N ARG A 562 -11.41 19.62 18.25
CA ARG A 562 -11.62 20.56 19.36
C ARG A 562 -10.31 21.01 20.05
N SER A 563 -9.14 20.48 19.64
CA SER A 563 -7.87 20.85 20.29
C SER A 563 -7.32 22.18 19.76
N GLY A 564 -6.66 22.95 20.65
CA GLY A 564 -6.07 24.25 20.29
C GLY A 564 -4.91 24.19 19.28
N ASP A 565 -4.26 23.03 19.18
CA ASP A 565 -3.25 22.69 18.16
C ASP A 565 -3.85 22.02 16.89
N GLY A 566 -5.17 21.81 16.89
CA GLY A 566 -5.93 21.27 15.76
C GLY A 566 -6.10 22.26 14.60
N PRO A 567 -6.70 21.82 13.47
CA PRO A 567 -6.80 22.63 12.25
C PRO A 567 -7.61 23.92 12.43
N CYS A 568 -8.61 23.90 13.31
CA CYS A 568 -9.47 25.05 13.61
C CYS A 568 -9.08 25.80 14.89
N GLY A 569 -7.95 25.45 15.50
CA GLY A 569 -7.37 26.16 16.64
C GLY A 569 -6.69 27.48 16.23
N GLY A 570 -6.29 28.28 17.22
CA GLY A 570 -5.47 29.48 17.03
C GLY A 570 -6.14 30.65 16.28
N GLY A 571 -7.44 30.59 15.98
CA GLY A 571 -8.20 31.69 15.36
C GLY A 571 -7.97 31.90 13.85
N ILE A 572 -6.87 31.38 13.28
CA ILE A 572 -6.47 31.63 11.88
C ILE A 572 -7.58 31.28 10.87
N CYS A 573 -8.27 30.14 11.03
CA CYS A 573 -9.39 29.81 10.14
C CYS A 573 -10.48 30.89 10.16
N LYS A 574 -10.84 31.42 11.34
CA LYS A 574 -11.88 32.45 11.49
C LYS A 574 -11.50 33.76 10.79
N ASN A 575 -10.22 34.13 10.85
CA ASN A 575 -9.68 35.30 10.15
C ASN A 575 -9.80 35.21 8.62
N PHE A 576 -9.78 34.00 8.07
CA PHE A 576 -10.06 33.69 6.66
C PHE A 576 -11.54 33.44 6.35
N GLY A 577 -12.43 33.76 7.30
CA GLY A 577 -13.86 33.50 7.19
C GLY A 577 -14.22 32.01 7.17
N ILE A 578 -13.32 31.11 7.57
CA ILE A 578 -13.52 29.65 7.57
C ILE A 578 -13.94 29.19 8.97
N GLU A 579 -15.08 28.51 9.06
CA GLU A 579 -15.54 27.85 10.28
C GLU A 579 -15.90 26.39 9.99
N ALA A 580 -15.28 25.43 10.69
CA ALA A 580 -15.68 24.04 10.64
C ALA A 580 -16.67 23.71 11.77
N ASP A 581 -17.66 22.88 11.47
CA ASP A 581 -18.50 22.24 12.47
C ASP A 581 -17.63 21.42 13.45
N MET A 582 -18.03 21.38 14.72
CA MET A 582 -17.37 20.59 15.78
C MET A 582 -18.01 19.21 15.96
N ASN A 583 -19.03 18.91 15.14
CA ASN A 583 -19.72 17.63 15.06
C ASN A 583 -19.41 16.91 13.73
N MET A 584 -19.35 15.58 13.77
CA MET A 584 -19.20 14.78 12.56
C MET A 584 -20.45 14.85 11.69
N THR A 585 -20.29 14.75 10.37
CA THR A 585 -21.41 14.71 9.43
C THR A 585 -22.26 13.46 9.67
N SER A 586 -23.49 13.63 10.16
CA SER A 586 -24.50 12.58 10.21
C SER A 586 -25.05 12.27 8.82
N VAL A 587 -24.91 11.02 8.38
CA VAL A 587 -25.30 10.52 7.06
C VAL A 587 -26.09 9.23 7.18
N ILE A 588 -27.09 9.04 6.32
CA ILE A 588 -27.85 7.79 6.25
C ILE A 588 -27.12 6.87 5.27
N GLY A 589 -26.55 5.78 5.79
CA GLY A 589 -26.03 4.70 4.99
C GLY A 589 -27.12 3.70 4.62
N ARG A 590 -26.97 3.06 3.47
CA ARG A 590 -27.74 1.88 3.06
C ARG A 590 -26.92 0.64 3.34
N VAL A 591 -27.56 -0.47 3.69
CA VAL A 591 -26.91 -1.79 3.68
C VAL A 591 -27.54 -2.60 2.56
N ILE A 592 -26.76 -2.91 1.53
CA ILE A 592 -27.23 -3.73 0.40
C ILE A 592 -27.10 -5.23 0.71
N GLU A 593 -27.91 -6.05 0.04
CA GLU A 593 -27.96 -7.49 0.30
C GLU A 593 -26.66 -8.20 -0.16
N PRO A 594 -26.10 -9.14 0.63
CA PRO A 594 -25.00 -9.99 0.15
C PRO A 594 -25.47 -10.90 -0.99
N PRO A 595 -24.63 -11.19 -1.98
CA PRO A 595 -24.98 -12.06 -3.08
C PRO A 595 -25.20 -13.50 -2.61
N GLU A 596 -26.04 -14.22 -3.35
CA GLU A 596 -26.13 -15.67 -3.20
C GLU A 596 -24.95 -16.34 -3.91
N LEU A 597 -24.30 -17.32 -3.26
CA LEU A 597 -23.14 -18.03 -3.81
C LEU A 597 -23.46 -19.49 -4.16
N LYS A 598 -22.85 -19.99 -5.22
CA LYS A 598 -22.68 -21.42 -5.50
C LYS A 598 -21.39 -21.91 -4.85
N LEU A 599 -21.49 -23.03 -4.14
CA LEU A 599 -20.36 -23.86 -3.72
C LEU A 599 -20.54 -25.28 -4.22
N GLY A 600 -19.44 -26.02 -4.40
CA GLY A 600 -19.55 -27.43 -4.76
C GLY A 600 -19.98 -28.30 -3.58
N THR A 601 -20.32 -29.55 -3.90
CA THR A 601 -20.67 -30.60 -2.94
C THR A 601 -19.85 -31.86 -3.24
N SER A 602 -19.67 -32.73 -2.25
CA SER A 602 -18.95 -34.01 -2.38
C SER A 602 -19.50 -34.99 -3.44
N ARG A 603 -20.65 -34.68 -4.06
CA ARG A 603 -21.26 -35.46 -5.15
C ARG A 603 -21.07 -34.84 -6.54
N GLY A 604 -20.14 -33.89 -6.70
CA GLY A 604 -19.88 -33.20 -7.98
C GLY A 604 -21.00 -32.26 -8.44
N ARG A 605 -22.02 -32.02 -7.62
CA ARG A 605 -23.07 -31.01 -7.84
C ARG A 605 -22.72 -29.72 -7.09
N TRP A 606 -23.35 -28.61 -7.42
CA TRP A 606 -23.30 -27.38 -6.62
C TRP A 606 -24.51 -27.26 -5.67
N MET A 607 -24.38 -26.42 -4.65
CA MET A 607 -25.47 -25.98 -3.78
C MET A 607 -25.36 -24.48 -3.47
N LYS A 608 -26.47 -23.87 -3.03
CA LYS A 608 -26.47 -22.50 -2.49
C LYS A 608 -25.72 -22.47 -1.15
N ALA A 609 -24.79 -21.53 -1.02
CA ALA A 609 -24.04 -21.33 0.22
C ALA A 609 -24.89 -20.66 1.31
N THR A 610 -24.67 -21.08 2.56
CA THR A 610 -25.10 -20.28 3.72
C THR A 610 -24.06 -19.20 3.99
N VAL A 611 -24.41 -17.96 3.69
CA VAL A 611 -23.62 -16.76 4.04
C VAL A 611 -24.08 -16.24 5.41
N ASP A 612 -23.14 -15.93 6.31
CA ASP A 612 -23.44 -15.41 7.65
C ASP A 612 -24.12 -14.03 7.57
N ARG A 613 -25.23 -13.85 8.29
CA ARG A 613 -26.05 -12.63 8.22
C ARG A 613 -25.37 -11.36 8.77
N ARG A 614 -24.27 -11.49 9.53
CA ARG A 614 -23.58 -10.37 10.20
C ARG A 614 -22.19 -10.11 9.61
N LYS A 615 -21.42 -11.15 9.38
CA LYS A 615 -20.03 -11.10 8.87
C LYS A 615 -19.95 -11.25 7.35
N CYS A 616 -20.99 -11.83 6.76
CA CYS A 616 -21.03 -12.25 5.36
C CYS A 616 -19.90 -13.23 4.98
N ASP A 617 -19.32 -13.93 5.96
CA ASP A 617 -18.41 -15.06 5.70
C ASP A 617 -19.19 -16.34 5.39
N TRP A 618 -18.52 -17.29 4.74
CA TRP A 618 -19.01 -18.63 4.49
C TRP A 618 -17.91 -19.64 4.85
N ASN A 619 -18.25 -20.93 4.88
CA ASN A 619 -17.27 -21.98 5.18
C ASN A 619 -17.37 -23.17 4.23
N LEU A 620 -16.31 -23.96 4.23
CA LEU A 620 -16.13 -25.18 3.42
C LEU A 620 -15.98 -26.40 4.34
N ASN A 621 -16.84 -26.47 5.37
CA ASN A 621 -16.85 -27.60 6.33
C ASN A 621 -17.71 -28.75 5.81
N ARG A 622 -18.76 -28.45 5.03
CA ARG A 622 -19.65 -29.42 4.36
C ARG A 622 -19.72 -29.23 2.84
N ASN A 623 -18.97 -28.25 2.31
CA ASN A 623 -19.00 -27.79 0.93
C ASN A 623 -17.60 -27.90 0.32
N SER A 624 -17.52 -28.03 -1.01
CA SER A 624 -16.29 -28.15 -1.79
C SER A 624 -16.06 -26.93 -2.69
N VAL A 625 -14.95 -26.91 -3.43
CA VAL A 625 -14.80 -25.98 -4.56
C VAL A 625 -15.80 -26.33 -5.68
N ILE A 626 -16.15 -25.37 -6.54
CA ILE A 626 -17.05 -25.59 -7.69
C ILE A 626 -16.41 -26.47 -8.74
N SER A 627 -15.16 -26.20 -9.10
CA SER A 627 -14.39 -27.04 -10.03
C SER A 627 -12.91 -27.06 -9.66
N SER A 628 -12.27 -28.17 -9.97
CA SER A 628 -10.84 -28.41 -9.77
C SER A 628 -10.29 -29.28 -10.89
N LYS A 629 -8.96 -29.27 -11.04
CA LYS A 629 -8.26 -30.24 -11.88
C LYS A 629 -7.56 -31.27 -10.99
N PRO A 630 -7.48 -32.55 -11.38
CA PRO A 630 -6.66 -33.53 -10.68
C PRO A 630 -5.20 -33.08 -10.59
N ILE A 631 -4.58 -33.30 -9.43
CA ILE A 631 -3.18 -32.99 -9.14
C ILE A 631 -2.44 -34.32 -8.97
N THR A 632 -1.92 -34.83 -10.08
CA THR A 632 -1.22 -36.12 -10.18
C THR A 632 0.30 -35.93 -10.09
N VAL A 633 0.86 -34.98 -10.84
CA VAL A 633 2.30 -34.70 -10.87
C VAL A 633 2.60 -33.38 -10.15
N TRP A 634 2.99 -33.50 -8.89
CA TRP A 634 3.41 -32.40 -8.03
C TRP A 634 4.52 -32.86 -7.06
N GLY A 635 5.28 -31.91 -6.53
CA GLY A 635 6.41 -32.22 -5.65
C GLY A 635 6.59 -31.24 -4.50
N VAL A 636 7.45 -31.60 -3.55
CA VAL A 636 7.71 -30.82 -2.34
C VAL A 636 9.20 -30.48 -2.22
N ILE A 637 9.50 -29.21 -1.99
CA ILE A 637 10.82 -28.74 -1.57
C ILE A 637 10.70 -28.15 -0.15
N ASP A 638 11.49 -28.66 0.79
CA ASP A 638 11.56 -28.18 2.16
C ASP A 638 12.92 -27.52 2.44
N PHE A 639 12.89 -26.23 2.76
CA PHE A 639 14.06 -25.46 3.17
C PHE A 639 14.19 -25.31 4.69
N GLY A 640 13.38 -26.02 5.49
CA GLY A 640 13.30 -25.87 6.93
C GLY A 640 13.34 -27.18 7.74
N THR A 641 13.04 -27.04 9.03
CA THR A 641 12.94 -28.13 10.02
C THR A 641 11.48 -28.59 10.16
N PHE A 642 10.90 -29.00 9.05
CA PHE A 642 9.47 -29.29 8.93
C PHE A 642 9.17 -30.80 8.96
N SER A 643 8.09 -31.20 9.64
CA SER A 643 7.64 -32.60 9.73
C SER A 643 6.71 -32.93 8.56
N ILE A 644 7.28 -33.54 7.52
CA ILE A 644 6.55 -33.87 6.28
C ILE A 644 5.43 -34.89 6.51
N GLU A 645 5.67 -35.82 7.45
CA GLU A 645 4.87 -37.02 7.72
C GLU A 645 3.43 -36.73 8.12
N ARG A 646 3.19 -35.56 8.73
CA ARG A 646 1.85 -35.13 9.13
C ARG A 646 1.18 -34.21 8.12
N PHE A 647 1.84 -33.13 7.73
CA PHE A 647 1.19 -32.05 6.98
C PHE A 647 0.86 -32.44 5.53
N ILE A 648 1.66 -33.28 4.88
CA ILE A 648 1.33 -33.69 3.50
C ILE A 648 0.08 -34.58 3.46
N PRO A 649 -0.06 -35.63 4.31
CA PRO A 649 -1.34 -36.34 4.48
C PRO A 649 -2.50 -35.43 4.91
N ASP A 650 -2.30 -34.53 5.88
CA ASP A 650 -3.34 -33.58 6.34
C ASP A 650 -3.81 -32.66 5.20
N LEU A 651 -2.89 -32.18 4.35
CA LEU A 651 -3.18 -31.35 3.18
C LEU A 651 -3.91 -32.14 2.09
N ILE A 652 -3.44 -33.33 1.73
CA ILE A 652 -4.11 -34.22 0.75
C ILE A 652 -5.53 -34.53 1.23
N SER A 653 -5.69 -34.91 2.50
CA SER A 653 -7.00 -35.16 3.13
C SER A 653 -7.90 -33.93 3.08
N ARG A 654 -7.36 -32.71 3.28
CA ARG A 654 -8.17 -31.49 3.15
C ARG A 654 -8.54 -31.17 1.71
N CYS A 655 -7.64 -31.37 0.75
CA CYS A 655 -7.90 -31.23 -0.68
C CYS A 655 -8.99 -32.21 -1.14
N TYR A 656 -8.90 -33.49 -0.76
CA TYR A 656 -9.93 -34.50 -1.05
C TYR A 656 -11.30 -34.11 -0.48
N ARG A 657 -11.36 -33.66 0.79
CA ARG A 657 -12.59 -33.10 1.41
C ARG A 657 -13.15 -31.85 0.70
N LEU A 658 -12.34 -31.19 -0.14
CA LEU A 658 -12.71 -30.05 -0.98
C LEU A 658 -12.94 -30.43 -2.45
N ASN A 659 -13.04 -31.73 -2.78
CA ASN A 659 -13.07 -32.28 -4.15
C ASN A 659 -11.85 -31.96 -5.03
N ILE A 660 -10.75 -31.46 -4.45
CA ILE A 660 -9.49 -31.29 -5.14
C ILE A 660 -8.76 -32.63 -5.07
N ASN A 661 -8.89 -33.47 -6.10
CA ASN A 661 -8.18 -34.75 -6.15
C ASN A 661 -6.67 -34.50 -6.23
N MET A 662 -5.93 -34.91 -5.22
CA MET A 662 -4.51 -34.65 -5.06
C MET A 662 -3.80 -35.94 -4.66
N GLU A 663 -2.95 -36.45 -5.53
CA GLU A 663 -2.21 -37.69 -5.30
C GLU A 663 -1.04 -37.47 -4.34
N LYS A 664 -0.25 -38.50 -4.07
CA LYS A 664 1.01 -38.33 -3.32
C LYS A 664 2.02 -37.56 -4.17
N PRO A 665 2.92 -36.75 -3.58
CA PRO A 665 3.92 -36.03 -4.35
C PRO A 665 4.90 -37.02 -5.00
N VAL A 666 5.28 -36.78 -6.25
CA VAL A 666 6.21 -37.64 -7.01
C VAL A 666 7.65 -37.58 -6.49
N PHE A 667 8.01 -36.52 -5.76
CA PHE A 667 9.28 -36.40 -5.05
C PHE A 667 9.17 -35.51 -3.80
N TYR A 668 10.14 -35.67 -2.91
CA TYR A 668 10.44 -34.77 -1.81
C TYR A 668 11.94 -34.47 -1.78
N LYS A 669 12.32 -33.19 -1.73
CA LYS A 669 13.73 -32.76 -1.58
C LYS A 669 13.85 -31.79 -0.40
N ARG A 670 14.74 -32.08 0.54
CA ARG A 670 15.16 -31.13 1.58
C ARG A 670 16.43 -30.40 1.12
N LEU A 671 16.44 -29.08 1.23
CA LEU A 671 17.49 -28.20 0.71
C LEU A 671 17.88 -27.13 1.75
N GLN A 672 19.02 -26.48 1.54
CA GLN A 672 19.47 -25.37 2.37
C GLN A 672 18.90 -24.03 1.87
N MET A 673 18.54 -23.14 2.79
CA MET A 673 18.04 -21.78 2.46
C MET A 673 19.01 -20.97 1.58
N GLY A 674 20.33 -21.19 1.72
CA GLY A 674 21.36 -20.49 0.93
C GLY A 674 21.16 -20.60 -0.58
N LEU A 675 20.63 -21.74 -1.06
CA LEU A 675 20.38 -21.96 -2.49
C LEU A 675 19.38 -20.95 -3.09
N LEU A 676 18.50 -20.36 -2.26
CA LEU A 676 17.58 -19.32 -2.72
C LEU A 676 18.28 -18.02 -3.14
N TYR A 677 19.53 -17.82 -2.71
CA TYR A 677 20.36 -16.66 -3.05
C TYR A 677 21.25 -16.90 -4.29
N GLU A 678 21.36 -18.15 -4.73
CA GLU A 678 22.23 -18.59 -5.84
C GLU A 678 21.39 -18.76 -7.12
N ALA A 679 21.24 -17.68 -7.90
CA ALA A 679 20.30 -17.63 -9.02
C ALA A 679 20.50 -18.76 -10.04
N ASP A 680 21.74 -19.04 -10.46
CA ASP A 680 22.02 -20.09 -11.45
C ASP A 680 21.82 -21.50 -10.90
N ASN A 681 22.23 -21.77 -9.66
CA ASN A 681 22.04 -23.08 -9.03
C ASN A 681 20.55 -23.35 -8.76
N LEU A 682 19.77 -22.33 -8.37
CA LEU A 682 18.32 -22.42 -8.23
C LEU A 682 17.62 -22.64 -9.58
N HIS A 683 18.10 -22.01 -10.64
CA HIS A 683 17.61 -22.22 -12.01
C HIS A 683 17.85 -23.66 -12.46
N GLN A 684 19.08 -24.16 -12.33
CA GLN A 684 19.43 -25.55 -12.67
C GLN A 684 18.65 -26.57 -11.84
N LEU A 685 18.46 -26.34 -10.54
CA LEU A 685 17.62 -27.18 -9.70
C LEU A 685 16.18 -27.26 -10.22
N LEU A 686 15.58 -26.12 -10.56
CA LEU A 686 14.18 -26.06 -10.99
C LEU A 686 13.98 -26.72 -12.36
N GLU A 687 14.93 -26.58 -13.27
CA GLU A 687 14.99 -27.36 -14.53
C GLU A 687 15.12 -28.87 -14.26
N ASN A 688 16.07 -29.30 -13.42
CA ASN A 688 16.23 -30.71 -13.04
C ASN A 688 14.95 -31.28 -12.40
N VAL A 689 14.28 -30.50 -11.54
CA VAL A 689 13.01 -30.88 -10.92
C VAL A 689 11.88 -31.03 -11.95
N LYS A 690 11.80 -30.14 -12.95
CA LYS A 690 10.84 -30.25 -14.07
C LYS A 690 11.04 -31.56 -14.83
N ASP A 691 12.29 -31.87 -15.18
CA ASP A 691 12.65 -33.04 -15.99
C ASP A 691 12.52 -34.37 -15.23
N GLU A 692 12.93 -34.41 -13.96
CA GLU A 692 12.70 -35.57 -13.07
C GLU A 692 11.21 -35.84 -12.91
N SER A 693 10.40 -34.80 -12.71
CA SER A 693 8.94 -34.93 -12.58
C SER A 693 8.30 -35.50 -13.84
N PHE A 694 8.77 -35.09 -15.01
CA PHE A 694 8.29 -35.62 -16.29
C PHE A 694 8.66 -37.09 -16.47
N LYS A 695 9.90 -37.48 -16.10
CA LYS A 695 10.38 -38.88 -16.15
C LYS A 695 9.63 -39.80 -15.18
N ILE A 696 9.30 -39.31 -13.99
CA ILE A 696 8.62 -40.11 -12.94
C ILE A 696 7.10 -40.16 -13.16
N GLY A 697 6.48 -39.01 -13.44
CA GLY A 697 5.02 -38.85 -13.51
C GLY A 697 4.42 -38.92 -14.92
N GLY A 698 5.23 -39.13 -15.96
CA GLY A 698 4.79 -39.23 -17.36
C GLY A 698 4.14 -37.96 -17.93
N SER A 699 4.19 -36.83 -17.22
CA SER A 699 3.56 -35.57 -17.60
C SER A 699 4.21 -34.38 -16.89
N HIS A 700 3.91 -33.17 -17.35
CA HIS A 700 4.54 -31.94 -16.84
C HIS A 700 4.17 -31.65 -15.37
N LEU A 701 5.15 -31.19 -14.59
CA LEU A 701 4.97 -30.77 -13.20
C LEU A 701 3.89 -29.69 -13.07
N GLN A 702 2.78 -30.01 -12.41
CA GLN A 702 1.63 -29.13 -12.30
C GLN A 702 1.83 -28.05 -11.24
N ILE A 703 2.41 -28.40 -10.09
CA ILE A 703 2.68 -27.46 -9.00
C ILE A 703 3.83 -27.95 -8.11
N LEU A 704 4.58 -26.99 -7.57
CA LEU A 704 5.67 -27.21 -6.62
C LEU A 704 5.35 -26.55 -5.27
N LEU A 705 5.33 -27.33 -4.20
CA LEU A 705 5.08 -26.87 -2.84
C LEU A 705 6.40 -26.59 -2.12
N CYS A 706 6.66 -25.33 -1.78
CA CYS A 706 7.91 -24.89 -1.15
C CYS A 706 7.67 -24.51 0.32
N VAL A 707 8.26 -25.25 1.26
CA VAL A 707 8.18 -24.95 2.69
C VAL A 707 9.41 -24.13 3.10
N LEU A 708 9.18 -22.96 3.69
CA LEU A 708 10.23 -22.04 4.16
C LEU A 708 10.23 -21.98 5.70
N PRO A 709 11.38 -21.88 6.37
CA PRO A 709 11.43 -21.75 7.83
C PRO A 709 10.84 -20.41 8.31
N GLU A 710 11.13 -19.33 7.59
CA GLU A 710 10.68 -17.98 7.89
C GLU A 710 10.44 -17.15 6.61
N GLN A 711 10.18 -15.85 6.75
CA GLN A 711 10.12 -14.94 5.61
C GLN A 711 11.53 -14.48 5.26
N ASP A 712 11.91 -14.67 4.00
CA ASP A 712 13.29 -14.53 3.55
C ASP A 712 13.33 -13.86 2.15
N PRO A 713 14.29 -12.94 1.88
CA PRO A 713 14.44 -12.30 0.58
C PRO A 713 14.64 -13.26 -0.61
N GLY A 714 15.25 -14.43 -0.41
CA GLY A 714 15.45 -15.46 -1.44
C GLY A 714 14.13 -16.03 -2.01
N TYR A 715 13.00 -15.79 -1.33
CA TYR A 715 11.66 -15.98 -1.92
C TYR A 715 11.51 -15.25 -3.27
N ASN A 716 12.10 -14.07 -3.41
CA ASN A 716 12.02 -13.27 -4.63
C ASN A 716 12.67 -14.01 -5.82
N ASN A 717 13.86 -14.58 -5.62
CA ASN A 717 14.58 -15.34 -6.64
C ASN A 717 13.81 -16.60 -7.03
N LEU A 718 13.28 -17.35 -6.06
CA LEU A 718 12.41 -18.50 -6.31
C LEU A 718 11.23 -18.12 -7.20
N LYS A 719 10.58 -16.99 -6.91
CA LYS A 719 9.44 -16.51 -7.70
C LYS A 719 9.84 -16.07 -9.10
N TRP A 720 10.86 -15.21 -9.22
CA TRP A 720 11.38 -14.76 -10.50
C TRP A 720 11.74 -15.94 -11.41
N ILE A 721 12.60 -16.84 -10.95
CA ILE A 721 13.13 -17.93 -11.77
C ILE A 721 12.04 -18.95 -12.12
N SER A 722 11.20 -19.36 -11.17
CA SER A 722 10.12 -20.31 -11.47
C SER A 722 9.07 -19.75 -12.42
N GLU A 723 8.77 -18.44 -12.35
CA GLU A 723 7.64 -17.84 -13.07
C GLU A 723 8.02 -17.17 -14.41
N THR A 724 9.28 -16.76 -14.61
CA THR A 724 9.76 -16.16 -15.88
C THR A 724 10.73 -17.04 -16.68
N LYS A 725 11.62 -17.81 -16.02
CA LYS A 725 12.63 -18.64 -16.70
C LYS A 725 12.15 -20.07 -16.96
N VAL A 726 11.66 -20.77 -15.92
CA VAL A 726 11.40 -22.23 -15.96
C VAL A 726 9.95 -22.59 -16.28
N GLY A 727 8.99 -21.76 -15.86
CA GLY A 727 7.56 -22.02 -16.06
C GLY A 727 6.91 -22.99 -15.06
N ILE A 728 7.41 -23.06 -13.82
CA ILE A 728 6.83 -23.88 -12.75
C ILE A 728 5.93 -23.04 -11.84
N LEU A 729 4.70 -23.51 -11.66
CA LEU A 729 3.77 -22.93 -10.70
C LEU A 729 4.18 -23.28 -9.25
N THR A 730 4.44 -22.27 -8.41
CA THR A 730 4.90 -22.48 -7.03
C THR A 730 3.90 -22.00 -5.97
N GLN A 731 3.66 -22.83 -4.95
CA GLN A 731 2.93 -22.48 -3.73
C GLN A 731 3.89 -22.55 -2.54
N CYS A 732 4.03 -21.46 -1.79
CA CYS A 732 4.96 -21.39 -0.66
C CYS A 732 4.23 -21.29 0.67
N CYS A 733 4.76 -21.87 1.75
CA CYS A 733 4.23 -21.71 3.10
C CYS A 733 5.32 -21.74 4.18
N LEU A 734 5.02 -21.18 5.36
CA LEU A 734 5.94 -21.19 6.49
C LEU A 734 5.81 -22.49 7.30
N SER A 735 6.95 -23.09 7.67
CA SER A 735 7.04 -24.31 8.47
C SER A 735 6.27 -24.18 9.80
N ALA A 736 6.30 -23.02 10.43
CA ALA A 736 5.58 -22.71 11.66
C ALA A 736 4.04 -22.83 11.54
N ASN A 737 3.49 -22.72 10.33
CA ASN A 737 2.07 -22.97 10.04
C ASN A 737 1.84 -24.40 9.55
N ALA A 738 2.73 -24.94 8.71
CA ALA A 738 2.67 -26.32 8.22
C ALA A 738 2.74 -27.34 9.38
N ASN A 739 3.71 -27.21 10.29
CA ASN A 739 3.84 -28.04 11.49
C ASN A 739 2.60 -28.00 12.41
N LYS A 740 1.79 -26.93 12.37
CA LYS A 740 0.55 -26.82 13.15
C LYS A 740 -0.66 -27.44 12.45
N SER A 741 -0.67 -27.52 11.12
CA SER A 741 -1.72 -28.15 10.30
C SER A 741 -3.17 -27.83 10.71
N LYS A 742 -3.45 -26.58 11.10
CA LYS A 742 -4.83 -26.15 11.43
C LYS A 742 -5.71 -26.26 10.17
N ASP A 743 -6.91 -26.84 10.27
CA ASP A 743 -7.80 -27.09 9.11
C ASP A 743 -8.05 -25.83 8.26
N GLN A 744 -8.30 -24.67 8.90
CA GLN A 744 -8.47 -23.39 8.21
C GLN A 744 -7.23 -22.98 7.38
N PHE A 745 -6.02 -23.26 7.86
CA PHE A 745 -4.79 -22.98 7.12
C PHE A 745 -4.66 -23.92 5.91
N LEU A 746 -4.92 -25.22 6.10
CA LEU A 746 -4.92 -26.22 5.02
C LEU A 746 -5.96 -25.88 3.94
N ALA A 747 -7.18 -25.49 4.34
CA ALA A 747 -8.23 -25.06 3.42
C ALA A 747 -7.80 -23.82 2.61
N ASN A 748 -7.21 -22.81 3.26
CA ASN A 748 -6.73 -21.61 2.57
C ASN A 748 -5.57 -21.91 1.60
N VAL A 749 -4.70 -22.87 1.93
CA VAL A 749 -3.65 -23.34 1.01
C VAL A 749 -4.27 -24.08 -0.18
N ALA A 750 -5.21 -25.01 0.05
CA ALA A 750 -5.91 -25.74 -1.00
C ALA A 750 -6.67 -24.82 -1.97
N LEU A 751 -7.36 -23.78 -1.46
CA LEU A 751 -8.02 -22.77 -2.29
C LEU A 751 -7.06 -22.03 -3.23
N LYS A 752 -5.86 -21.67 -2.75
CA LYS A 752 -4.82 -21.03 -3.55
C LYS A 752 -4.24 -21.98 -4.60
N ILE A 753 -4.04 -23.26 -4.26
CA ILE A 753 -3.58 -24.30 -5.19
C ILE A 753 -4.61 -24.49 -6.32
N ASN A 754 -5.89 -24.64 -5.98
CA ASN A 754 -6.95 -24.85 -6.97
C ASN A 754 -7.07 -23.67 -7.94
N ALA A 755 -7.09 -22.44 -7.43
CA ALA A 755 -7.18 -21.24 -8.26
C ALA A 755 -5.97 -21.09 -9.21
N LYS A 756 -4.76 -21.40 -8.72
CA LYS A 756 -3.53 -21.37 -9.54
C LYS A 756 -3.56 -22.35 -10.70
N LEU A 757 -4.14 -23.53 -10.50
CA LEU A 757 -4.31 -24.56 -11.53
C LEU A 757 -5.52 -24.27 -12.48
N GLY A 758 -6.25 -23.18 -12.26
CA GLY A 758 -7.41 -22.79 -13.06
C GLY A 758 -8.70 -23.54 -12.67
N GLY A 759 -8.86 -23.86 -11.39
CA GLY A 759 -10.13 -24.30 -10.80
C GLY A 759 -10.99 -23.13 -10.30
N SER A 760 -12.29 -23.38 -10.15
CA SER A 760 -13.29 -22.43 -9.62
C SER A 760 -13.57 -22.72 -8.15
N ASN A 761 -13.23 -21.80 -7.24
CA ASN A 761 -13.44 -22.01 -5.79
C ASN A 761 -14.90 -21.78 -5.37
N MET A 762 -15.52 -20.72 -5.89
CA MET A 762 -16.90 -20.31 -5.62
C MET A 762 -17.36 -19.37 -6.73
N GLU A 763 -18.68 -19.33 -6.97
CA GLU A 763 -19.31 -18.51 -8.02
C GLU A 763 -20.55 -17.81 -7.48
N LEU A 764 -21.02 -16.78 -8.19
CA LEU A 764 -22.32 -16.18 -7.90
C LEU A 764 -23.45 -17.14 -8.37
N LEU A 765 -24.47 -17.31 -7.55
CA LEU A 765 -25.65 -18.10 -7.91
C LEU A 765 -26.45 -17.39 -8.99
N THR A 766 -26.74 -16.11 -8.77
CA THR A 766 -27.39 -15.21 -9.71
C THR A 766 -26.42 -14.11 -10.09
N GLN A 767 -26.26 -13.82 -11.38
CA GLN A 767 -25.47 -12.67 -11.82
C GLN A 767 -26.23 -11.36 -11.50
N PRO A 768 -25.53 -10.25 -11.20
CA PRO A 768 -26.14 -8.92 -11.13
C PRO A 768 -26.97 -8.62 -12.38
N GLN A 769 -28.16 -8.03 -12.20
CA GLN A 769 -29.16 -7.88 -13.27
C GLN A 769 -28.62 -7.15 -14.51
N CYS A 770 -27.77 -6.15 -14.32
CA CYS A 770 -27.08 -5.40 -15.38
C CYS A 770 -26.18 -6.25 -16.30
N LEU A 771 -25.85 -7.48 -15.90
CA LEU A 771 -25.00 -8.40 -16.65
C LEU A 771 -25.72 -9.62 -17.20
N GLN A 772 -27.02 -9.79 -16.94
CA GLN A 772 -27.80 -10.97 -17.37
C GLN A 772 -28.10 -11.00 -18.89
N SER A 773 -27.47 -10.12 -19.68
CA SER A 773 -27.49 -10.13 -21.14
C SER A 773 -26.74 -11.35 -21.72
N LYS A 774 -27.10 -11.79 -22.94
CA LYS A 774 -26.33 -12.82 -23.67
C LYS A 774 -24.90 -12.39 -24.03
N SER A 775 -24.59 -11.10 -23.97
CA SER A 775 -23.28 -10.51 -24.26
C SER A 775 -22.19 -10.96 -23.28
N HIS A 776 -20.96 -11.05 -23.77
CA HIS A 776 -19.80 -11.39 -22.94
C HIS A 776 -19.23 -10.15 -22.23
N VAL A 777 -18.90 -10.30 -20.95
CA VAL A 777 -18.35 -9.23 -20.11
C VAL A 777 -16.96 -9.60 -19.61
N MET A 778 -16.01 -8.67 -19.69
CA MET A 778 -14.66 -8.81 -19.14
C MET A 778 -14.37 -7.72 -18.10
N PHE A 779 -13.99 -8.14 -16.89
CA PHE A 779 -13.57 -7.24 -15.83
C PHE A 779 -12.05 -7.10 -15.85
N ILE A 780 -11.57 -5.85 -15.84
CA ILE A 780 -10.14 -5.52 -15.85
C ILE A 780 -9.78 -4.85 -14.52
N GLY A 781 -8.60 -5.16 -13.98
CA GLY A 781 -8.00 -4.46 -12.84
C GLY A 781 -6.65 -3.87 -13.22
N VAL A 782 -6.35 -2.65 -12.76
CA VAL A 782 -5.14 -1.90 -13.13
C VAL A 782 -4.54 -1.22 -11.91
N ASP A 783 -3.24 -1.45 -11.65
CA ASP A 783 -2.46 -0.81 -10.58
C ASP A 783 -0.98 -0.64 -10.96
N SER A 784 -0.24 0.20 -10.20
CA SER A 784 1.19 0.47 -10.38
C SER A 784 1.96 0.48 -9.05
N ASN A 785 2.90 -0.45 -8.91
CA ASN A 785 3.79 -0.55 -7.75
C ASN A 785 4.99 0.41 -7.90
N ARG A 786 4.97 1.51 -7.12
CA ARG A 786 6.05 2.51 -7.09
C ARG A 786 7.16 2.15 -6.09
N PRO A 787 8.42 2.48 -6.39
CA PRO A 787 9.55 2.29 -5.47
C PRO A 787 9.47 3.23 -4.25
N GLY A 788 10.23 2.92 -3.19
CA GLY A 788 10.22 3.70 -1.96
C GLY A 788 10.68 5.16 -2.13
N PRO A 789 10.30 6.11 -1.24
CA PRO A 789 10.53 7.54 -1.45
C PRO A 789 12.00 7.97 -1.62
N LEU A 790 12.96 7.18 -1.12
CA LEU A 790 14.40 7.42 -1.27
C LEU A 790 15.03 6.72 -2.49
N ASN A 791 14.30 5.83 -3.16
CA ASN A 791 14.76 5.12 -4.35
C ASN A 791 14.33 5.92 -5.60
N ALA A 792 15.32 6.54 -6.26
CA ALA A 792 15.13 7.38 -7.44
C ALA A 792 15.46 6.64 -8.77
N THR A 793 15.93 5.39 -8.69
CA THR A 793 16.51 4.66 -9.84
C THR A 793 15.62 3.53 -10.33
N SER A 794 15.01 2.74 -9.45
CA SER A 794 14.22 1.58 -9.85
C SER A 794 12.93 2.00 -10.59
N PRO A 795 12.44 1.24 -11.58
CA PRO A 795 11.23 1.56 -12.34
C PRO A 795 9.98 1.45 -11.44
N SER A 796 8.87 2.04 -11.88
CA SER A 796 7.53 1.62 -11.40
C SER A 796 7.10 0.36 -12.15
N ILE A 797 6.34 -0.52 -11.51
CA ILE A 797 5.86 -1.76 -12.14
C ILE A 797 4.34 -1.68 -12.30
N ALA A 798 3.87 -1.56 -13.53
CA ALA A 798 2.46 -1.62 -13.88
C ALA A 798 1.98 -3.08 -14.00
N ALA A 799 0.73 -3.34 -13.64
CA ALA A 799 0.06 -4.59 -13.97
C ALA A 799 -1.40 -4.35 -14.39
N VAL A 800 -1.81 -5.10 -15.41
CA VAL A 800 -3.20 -5.20 -15.88
C VAL A 800 -3.62 -6.65 -15.74
N VAL A 801 -4.71 -6.90 -15.01
CA VAL A 801 -5.35 -8.22 -14.88
C VAL A 801 -6.70 -8.21 -15.57
N ALA A 802 -7.15 -9.35 -16.09
CA ALA A 802 -8.49 -9.48 -16.65
C ALA A 802 -9.10 -10.85 -16.34
N THR A 803 -10.43 -10.90 -16.17
CA THR A 803 -11.19 -12.15 -16.06
C THR A 803 -11.15 -12.94 -17.35
N MET A 804 -10.94 -14.25 -17.29
CA MET A 804 -10.79 -15.14 -18.44
C MET A 804 -11.99 -16.07 -18.69
N ASN A 805 -12.93 -16.16 -17.74
CA ASN A 805 -14.12 -17.01 -17.86
C ASN A 805 -15.42 -16.21 -17.64
N TRP A 806 -16.40 -16.42 -18.52
CA TRP A 806 -17.76 -15.87 -18.42
C TRP A 806 -18.76 -17.04 -18.51
N PRO A 807 -19.86 -17.08 -17.73
CA PRO A 807 -20.41 -16.08 -16.79
C PRO A 807 -19.73 -15.98 -15.40
N ALA A 808 -18.80 -16.87 -15.06
CA ALA A 808 -18.30 -17.02 -13.68
C ALA A 808 -17.38 -15.89 -13.16
N ALA A 809 -16.63 -15.21 -14.04
CA ALA A 809 -15.81 -14.03 -13.76
C ALA A 809 -14.84 -14.15 -12.56
N ASN A 810 -14.26 -15.34 -12.35
CA ASN A 810 -13.46 -15.66 -11.17
C ASN A 810 -12.04 -16.22 -11.47
N GLN A 811 -11.73 -16.55 -12.73
CA GLN A 811 -10.38 -16.87 -13.20
C GLN A 811 -9.75 -15.65 -13.87
N TYR A 812 -8.46 -15.40 -13.65
CA TYR A 812 -7.79 -14.19 -14.12
C TYR A 812 -6.42 -14.49 -14.76
N ALA A 813 -6.08 -13.74 -15.80
CA ALA A 813 -4.71 -13.65 -16.33
C ALA A 813 -4.17 -12.22 -16.17
N THR A 814 -2.85 -12.02 -16.34
CA THR A 814 -2.19 -10.72 -16.10
C THR A 814 -1.11 -10.41 -17.13
N ARG A 815 -0.87 -9.13 -17.37
CA ARG A 815 0.32 -8.59 -18.05
C ARG A 815 1.03 -7.62 -17.10
N ILE A 816 2.35 -7.67 -17.06
CA ILE A 816 3.21 -6.88 -16.17
C ILE A 816 4.20 -6.11 -17.05
N CYS A 817 4.43 -4.83 -16.75
CA CYS A 817 5.29 -3.94 -17.54
C CYS A 817 6.10 -3.02 -16.62
N PRO A 818 7.44 -2.91 -16.78
CA PRO A 818 8.20 -1.84 -16.16
C PRO A 818 7.90 -0.50 -16.85
N GLN A 819 7.91 0.58 -16.09
CA GLN A 819 7.73 1.95 -16.58
C GLN A 819 8.50 2.95 -15.71
N ASP A 820 8.56 4.22 -16.12
CA ASP A 820 9.45 5.22 -15.51
C ASP A 820 9.29 5.34 -13.98
N ASN A 821 10.39 5.73 -13.31
CA ASN A 821 10.41 5.93 -11.86
C ASN A 821 9.26 6.87 -11.44
N ARG A 822 8.36 6.35 -10.62
CA ARG A 822 7.15 7.03 -10.09
C ARG A 822 6.09 7.47 -11.12
N ALA A 823 6.16 7.03 -12.38
CA ALA A 823 5.05 7.19 -13.33
C ALA A 823 3.76 6.54 -12.78
N GLU A 824 2.69 7.34 -12.67
CA GLU A 824 1.34 6.87 -12.29
C GLU A 824 0.53 6.40 -13.49
N LYS A 825 0.67 7.08 -14.63
CA LYS A 825 0.10 6.71 -15.91
C LYS A 825 0.62 5.34 -16.33
N ILE A 826 -0.25 4.47 -16.82
CA ILE A 826 0.13 3.18 -17.39
C ILE A 826 0.46 3.37 -18.88
N LEU A 827 1.75 3.32 -19.23
CA LEU A 827 2.23 3.74 -20.57
C LEU A 827 1.78 2.83 -21.74
N LYS A 828 1.51 1.55 -21.47
CA LYS A 828 1.15 0.53 -22.49
C LYS A 828 -0.22 -0.11 -22.22
N ILE A 829 -1.14 0.64 -21.62
CA ILE A 829 -2.43 0.10 -21.15
C ILE A 829 -3.27 -0.49 -22.28
N GLY A 830 -3.38 0.18 -23.44
CA GLY A 830 -4.14 -0.31 -24.58
C GLY A 830 -3.60 -1.65 -25.10
N THR A 831 -2.28 -1.77 -25.25
CA THR A 831 -1.61 -3.00 -25.68
C THR A 831 -1.81 -4.15 -24.69
N MET A 832 -1.66 -3.90 -23.38
CA MET A 832 -1.89 -4.93 -22.36
C MET A 832 -3.36 -5.39 -22.31
N CYS A 833 -4.31 -4.46 -22.42
CA CYS A 833 -5.72 -4.78 -22.53
C CYS A 833 -6.03 -5.60 -23.79
N LEU A 834 -5.47 -5.25 -24.96
CA LEU A 834 -5.67 -6.00 -26.21
C LEU A 834 -5.09 -7.42 -26.13
N GLN A 835 -3.92 -7.60 -25.51
CA GLN A 835 -3.36 -8.94 -25.29
C GLN A 835 -4.31 -9.81 -24.45
N LEU A 836 -4.90 -9.25 -23.39
CA LEU A 836 -5.86 -9.96 -22.54
C LEU A 836 -7.20 -10.23 -23.25
N VAL A 837 -7.69 -9.29 -24.07
CA VAL A 837 -8.86 -9.52 -24.95
C VAL A 837 -8.61 -10.65 -25.95
N ASN A 838 -7.40 -10.72 -26.54
CA ASN A 838 -7.06 -11.78 -27.47
C ASN A 838 -6.95 -13.15 -26.76
N THR A 839 -6.37 -13.21 -25.56
CA THR A 839 -6.39 -14.42 -24.72
C THR A 839 -7.82 -14.82 -24.36
N TYR A 840 -8.67 -13.87 -23.96
CA TYR A 840 -10.08 -14.14 -23.68
C TYR A 840 -10.80 -14.72 -24.90
N ALA A 841 -10.59 -14.15 -26.09
CA ALA A 841 -11.19 -14.62 -27.33
C ALA A 841 -10.71 -16.02 -27.73
N GLN A 842 -9.44 -16.35 -27.50
CA GLN A 842 -8.93 -17.73 -27.69
C GLN A 842 -9.59 -18.73 -26.74
N LEU A 843 -9.84 -18.36 -25.49
CA LEU A 843 -10.43 -19.24 -24.48
C LEU A 843 -11.96 -19.38 -24.61
N ASN A 844 -12.66 -18.31 -25.00
CA ASN A 844 -14.13 -18.26 -25.03
C ASN A 844 -14.71 -18.30 -26.46
N GLN A 845 -13.87 -18.34 -27.49
CA GLN A 845 -14.23 -18.27 -28.92
C GLN A 845 -15.00 -16.99 -29.32
N VAL A 846 -15.01 -15.96 -28.47
CA VAL A 846 -15.70 -14.69 -28.68
C VAL A 846 -14.96 -13.55 -27.96
N ARG A 847 -14.91 -12.35 -28.57
CA ARG A 847 -14.41 -11.14 -27.90
C ARG A 847 -15.51 -10.60 -26.96
N PRO A 848 -15.18 -10.04 -25.78
CA PRO A 848 -16.19 -9.53 -24.87
C PRO A 848 -16.81 -8.23 -25.42
N ASP A 849 -18.14 -8.16 -25.49
CA ASP A 849 -18.84 -6.95 -25.96
C ASP A 849 -18.71 -5.78 -24.97
N LYS A 850 -18.57 -6.11 -23.67
CA LYS A 850 -18.55 -5.15 -22.57
C LYS A 850 -17.28 -5.29 -21.73
N ILE A 851 -16.65 -4.17 -21.39
CA ILE A 851 -15.45 -4.10 -20.54
C ILE A 851 -15.71 -3.17 -19.35
N VAL A 852 -15.47 -3.68 -18.14
CA VAL A 852 -15.52 -2.88 -16.90
C VAL A 852 -14.13 -2.86 -16.27
N LEU A 853 -13.48 -1.70 -16.29
CA LEU A 853 -12.10 -1.50 -15.85
C LEU A 853 -12.05 -0.80 -14.49
N PHE A 854 -11.35 -1.42 -13.55
CA PHE A 854 -11.09 -0.88 -12.21
C PHE A 854 -9.65 -0.40 -12.07
N ARG A 855 -9.44 0.89 -11.75
CA ARG A 855 -8.12 1.55 -11.63
C ARG A 855 -7.85 1.96 -10.16
N ASP A 856 -6.80 1.41 -9.54
CA ASP A 856 -6.28 1.87 -8.23
C ASP A 856 -5.00 2.71 -8.43
N GLY A 857 -4.52 3.35 -7.36
CA GLY A 857 -3.30 4.15 -7.33
C GLY A 857 -3.49 5.65 -7.58
N VAL A 858 -4.55 6.05 -8.30
CA VAL A 858 -4.80 7.44 -8.74
C VAL A 858 -5.60 8.29 -7.73
N SER A 859 -5.21 9.55 -7.60
CA SER A 859 -5.96 10.58 -6.87
C SER A 859 -6.79 11.48 -7.80
N ASP A 860 -7.70 12.27 -7.24
CA ASP A 860 -8.73 13.06 -7.95
C ASP A 860 -8.14 14.14 -8.90
N ASN A 861 -6.87 14.48 -8.74
CA ASN A 861 -6.11 15.34 -9.67
C ASN A 861 -5.58 14.61 -10.90
N GLN A 862 -5.66 13.28 -10.95
CA GLN A 862 -5.17 12.41 -12.04
C GLN A 862 -6.32 11.80 -12.87
N PHE A 863 -7.58 12.10 -12.57
CA PHE A 863 -8.73 11.63 -13.36
C PHE A 863 -8.67 12.12 -14.83
N ASP A 864 -8.12 13.32 -15.06
CA ASP A 864 -7.85 13.84 -16.42
C ASP A 864 -6.91 12.92 -17.20
N MET A 865 -5.85 12.40 -16.58
CA MET A 865 -4.90 11.47 -17.20
C MET A 865 -5.55 10.12 -17.52
N VAL A 866 -6.36 9.58 -16.61
CA VAL A 866 -7.07 8.30 -16.84
C VAL A 866 -8.04 8.41 -18.03
N LEU A 867 -8.78 9.52 -18.14
CA LEU A 867 -9.73 9.73 -19.23
C LEU A 867 -9.06 10.15 -20.55
N ASN A 868 -8.17 11.14 -20.52
CA ASN A 868 -7.63 11.77 -21.72
C ASN A 868 -6.34 11.15 -22.23
N GLU A 869 -5.73 10.21 -21.48
CA GLU A 869 -4.56 9.44 -21.92
C GLU A 869 -4.84 7.93 -21.89
N GLU A 870 -5.17 7.33 -20.74
CA GLU A 870 -5.32 5.86 -20.61
C GLU A 870 -6.52 5.31 -21.41
N LEU A 871 -7.73 5.86 -21.24
CA LEU A 871 -8.92 5.46 -22.00
C LEU A 871 -8.76 5.72 -23.50
N ARG A 872 -8.11 6.82 -23.88
CA ARG A 872 -7.83 7.13 -25.30
C ARG A 872 -6.86 6.15 -25.93
N ASP A 873 -5.86 5.67 -25.17
CA ASP A 873 -4.95 4.62 -25.62
C ASP A 873 -5.70 3.29 -25.85
N ILE A 874 -6.51 2.86 -24.87
CA ILE A 874 -7.36 1.65 -25.00
C ILE A 874 -8.25 1.74 -26.25
N LYS A 875 -9.01 2.83 -26.41
CA LYS A 875 -9.89 3.03 -27.55
C LYS A 875 -9.12 3.08 -28.88
N ARG A 876 -7.95 3.73 -28.93
CA ARG A 876 -7.10 3.73 -30.14
C ARG A 876 -6.63 2.33 -30.51
N THR A 877 -6.15 1.56 -29.53
CA THR A 877 -5.64 0.20 -29.75
C THR A 877 -6.74 -0.77 -30.20
N PHE A 878 -7.95 -0.69 -29.63
CA PHE A 878 -9.07 -1.52 -30.05
C PHE A 878 -9.61 -1.14 -31.45
N ARG A 879 -9.71 0.16 -31.75
CA ARG A 879 -10.09 0.66 -33.09
C ARG A 879 -9.14 0.17 -34.18
N ALA A 880 -7.83 0.12 -33.91
CA ALA A 880 -6.83 -0.44 -34.81
C ALA A 880 -6.98 -1.97 -35.07
N GLN A 881 -7.90 -2.64 -34.39
CA GLN A 881 -8.25 -4.06 -34.56
C GLN A 881 -9.72 -4.26 -34.94
N ASN A 882 -10.37 -3.20 -35.45
CA ASN A 882 -11.79 -3.15 -35.81
C ASN A 882 -12.72 -3.66 -34.69
N TYR A 883 -12.44 -3.27 -33.45
CA TYR A 883 -13.10 -3.76 -32.25
C TYR A 883 -13.57 -2.59 -31.38
N PHE A 884 -14.85 -2.62 -30.98
CA PHE A 884 -15.55 -1.48 -30.39
C PHE A 884 -16.44 -1.92 -29.21
N PRO A 885 -15.86 -2.48 -28.13
CA PRO A 885 -16.61 -2.84 -26.93
C PRO A 885 -17.08 -1.57 -26.19
N THR A 886 -18.17 -1.68 -25.43
CA THR A 886 -18.55 -0.63 -24.48
C THR A 886 -17.65 -0.68 -23.24
N ILE A 887 -17.14 0.47 -22.81
CA ILE A 887 -16.19 0.58 -21.71
C ILE A 887 -16.79 1.36 -20.53
N THR A 888 -16.62 0.82 -19.32
CA THR A 888 -16.83 1.54 -18.05
C THR A 888 -15.50 1.64 -17.31
N ILE A 889 -15.15 2.82 -16.79
CA ILE A 889 -13.96 3.03 -15.95
C ILE A 889 -14.39 3.46 -14.55
N VAL A 890 -14.03 2.65 -13.56
CA VAL A 890 -14.23 2.91 -12.14
C VAL A 890 -12.88 3.03 -11.44
N VAL A 891 -12.57 4.20 -10.91
CA VAL A 891 -11.43 4.36 -9.99
C VAL A 891 -11.82 3.84 -8.61
N ALA A 892 -10.97 2.99 -8.02
CA ALA A 892 -11.20 2.33 -6.74
C ALA A 892 -10.14 2.73 -5.71
N GLN A 893 -10.43 3.73 -4.88
CA GLN A 893 -9.49 4.26 -3.89
C GLN A 893 -9.68 3.61 -2.52
N LYS A 894 -8.70 2.80 -2.07
CA LYS A 894 -8.62 2.33 -0.67
C LYS A 894 -7.75 3.24 0.23
N ARG A 895 -7.06 4.25 -0.31
CA ARG A 895 -6.00 5.02 0.40
C ARG A 895 -6.39 6.44 0.89
N HIS A 896 -7.67 6.70 1.19
CA HIS A 896 -8.18 7.98 1.74
C HIS A 896 -8.18 8.09 3.29
N THR A 897 -8.66 9.21 3.84
CA THR A 897 -8.83 9.48 5.29
C THR A 897 -10.24 9.16 5.83
N THR A 898 -11.26 9.11 4.97
CA THR A 898 -12.66 8.88 5.39
C THR A 898 -12.85 7.57 6.18
N ARG A 899 -13.66 7.63 7.23
CA ARG A 899 -14.20 6.53 8.07
C ARG A 899 -15.69 6.76 8.28
N LEU A 900 -16.39 5.67 8.59
CA LEU A 900 -17.80 5.64 8.95
C LEU A 900 -17.93 4.95 10.30
N PHE A 901 -18.72 5.53 11.20
CA PHE A 901 -19.04 5.01 12.52
C PHE A 901 -20.55 4.82 12.61
N LEU A 902 -21.00 3.81 13.36
CA LEU A 902 -22.41 3.65 13.68
C LEU A 902 -22.85 4.75 14.64
N ASP A 903 -24.03 5.32 14.41
CA ASP A 903 -24.64 6.24 15.35
C ASP A 903 -25.01 5.55 16.68
N GLY A 904 -25.00 6.32 17.77
CA GLY A 904 -25.16 5.87 19.14
C GLY A 904 -23.87 5.33 19.81
N ASP A 905 -24.04 4.65 20.94
CA ASP A 905 -22.94 4.09 21.73
C ASP A 905 -22.66 2.63 21.34
N ARG A 906 -22.13 2.45 20.11
CA ARG A 906 -21.80 1.14 19.55
C ARG A 906 -20.29 1.03 19.32
N GLU A 907 -19.67 0.00 19.90
CA GLU A 907 -18.26 -0.31 19.65
C GLU A 907 -18.01 -0.98 18.29
N GLU A 908 -19.07 -1.42 17.60
CA GLU A 908 -18.97 -2.21 16.39
C GLU A 908 -18.63 -1.38 15.14
N ASN A 909 -18.00 -2.05 14.17
CA ASN A 909 -17.81 -1.51 12.84
C ASN A 909 -19.13 -1.43 12.07
N VAL A 910 -19.20 -0.54 11.07
CA VAL A 910 -20.27 -0.57 10.08
C VAL A 910 -20.35 -1.95 9.40
N PRO A 911 -21.54 -2.50 9.16
CA PRO A 911 -21.70 -3.85 8.63
C PRO A 911 -21.19 -3.98 7.18
N PRO A 912 -20.85 -5.20 6.74
CA PRO A 912 -20.63 -5.49 5.32
C PRO A 912 -21.84 -5.05 4.48
N GLY A 913 -21.58 -4.54 3.28
CA GLY A 913 -22.61 -4.00 2.39
C GLY A 913 -23.04 -2.57 2.73
N THR A 914 -22.40 -1.89 3.69
CA THR A 914 -22.69 -0.47 3.95
C THR A 914 -22.24 0.40 2.79
N VAL A 915 -23.20 1.04 2.11
CA VAL A 915 -23.00 2.04 1.06
C VAL A 915 -23.32 3.43 1.58
N VAL A 916 -22.50 4.41 1.22
CA VAL A 916 -22.80 5.84 1.38
C VAL A 916 -22.51 6.55 0.06
N ASP A 917 -23.58 6.95 -0.63
CA ASP A 917 -23.55 7.66 -1.91
C ASP A 917 -24.16 9.08 -1.84
N THR A 918 -24.47 9.56 -0.63
CA THR A 918 -25.06 10.88 -0.35
C THR A 918 -24.25 11.67 0.68
N LYS A 919 -24.50 12.99 0.76
CA LYS A 919 -23.86 14.01 1.63
C LYS A 919 -22.35 14.17 1.49
N ILE A 920 -21.58 13.11 1.75
CA ILE A 920 -20.11 13.11 1.83
C ILE A 920 -19.41 12.72 0.51
N THR A 921 -20.21 12.42 -0.52
CA THR A 921 -19.83 12.15 -1.91
C THR A 921 -19.84 13.42 -2.76
N SER A 922 -19.38 13.32 -4.00
CA SER A 922 -19.43 14.42 -4.99
C SER A 922 -20.86 14.89 -5.23
N LEU A 923 -21.01 16.20 -5.48
CA LEU A 923 -22.28 16.82 -5.85
C LEU A 923 -22.77 16.34 -7.22
N VAL A 924 -21.88 16.33 -8.21
CA VAL A 924 -22.20 16.07 -9.62
C VAL A 924 -21.62 14.74 -10.10
N GLY A 925 -20.46 14.35 -9.58
CA GLY A 925 -19.76 13.14 -10.00
C GLY A 925 -20.45 11.85 -9.53
N PHE A 926 -20.27 10.78 -10.29
CA PHE A 926 -20.76 9.46 -9.92
C PHE A 926 -19.77 8.75 -8.99
N ASP A 927 -19.91 8.95 -7.67
CA ASP A 927 -19.06 8.30 -6.67
C ASP A 927 -19.84 7.72 -5.48
N PHE A 928 -19.25 6.75 -4.77
CA PHE A 928 -19.80 6.17 -3.55
C PHE A 928 -18.74 5.48 -2.68
N TYR A 929 -19.00 5.45 -1.36
CA TYR A 929 -18.27 4.63 -0.42
C TYR A 929 -18.96 3.27 -0.24
N LEU A 930 -18.21 2.17 -0.25
CA LEU A 930 -18.71 0.82 0.05
C LEU A 930 -17.80 0.12 1.07
N CYS A 931 -18.35 -0.27 2.22
CA CYS A 931 -17.71 -1.18 3.18
C CYS A 931 -18.15 -2.62 2.89
N SER A 932 -17.44 -3.29 2.00
CA SER A 932 -17.77 -4.66 1.56
C SER A 932 -17.43 -5.78 2.56
N HIS A 933 -16.74 -5.50 3.67
CA HIS A 933 -16.11 -6.52 4.52
C HIS A 933 -16.39 -6.31 6.00
N PHE A 934 -16.30 -7.39 6.78
CA PHE A 934 -16.44 -7.34 8.23
C PHE A 934 -15.13 -6.93 8.91
N GLY A 935 -15.16 -5.80 9.64
CA GLY A 935 -14.03 -5.27 10.38
C GLY A 935 -13.83 -5.97 11.73
N HIS A 936 -13.03 -7.04 11.77
CA HIS A 936 -12.70 -7.74 13.01
C HIS A 936 -11.80 -6.95 13.98
N ILE A 937 -10.95 -6.07 13.47
CA ILE A 937 -9.89 -5.40 14.25
C ILE A 937 -9.78 -3.94 13.78
N GLY A 938 -9.75 -3.02 14.75
CA GLY A 938 -9.69 -1.58 14.49
C GLY A 938 -10.95 -1.04 13.80
N THR A 939 -10.83 0.13 13.20
CA THR A 939 -11.92 0.76 12.44
C THR A 939 -11.85 0.38 10.95
N SER A 940 -12.95 -0.17 10.43
CA SER A 940 -13.16 -0.49 9.02
C SER A 940 -12.91 0.71 8.12
N LYS A 941 -12.42 0.42 6.92
CA LYS A 941 -12.22 1.42 5.89
C LYS A 941 -13.06 1.06 4.67
N PRO A 942 -14.16 1.79 4.37
CA PRO A 942 -14.84 1.61 3.10
C PRO A 942 -13.89 1.93 1.96
N ALA A 943 -14.07 1.32 0.79
CA ALA A 943 -13.42 1.77 -0.44
C ALA A 943 -14.26 2.89 -1.07
N HIS A 944 -13.61 3.89 -1.67
CA HIS A 944 -14.26 4.96 -2.42
C HIS A 944 -14.18 4.64 -3.91
N TYR A 945 -15.31 4.44 -4.55
CA TYR A 945 -15.41 4.19 -5.99
C TYR A 945 -15.87 5.47 -6.69
N HIS A 946 -15.20 5.86 -7.78
CA HIS A 946 -15.57 6.96 -8.67
C HIS A 946 -15.72 6.41 -10.09
N VAL A 947 -16.89 6.53 -10.69
CA VAL A 947 -17.10 6.20 -12.10
C VAL A 947 -16.70 7.42 -12.91
N LEU A 948 -15.65 7.28 -13.73
CA LEU A 948 -15.14 8.37 -14.57
C LEU A 948 -15.80 8.34 -15.95
N TRP A 949 -16.13 7.16 -16.44
CA TRP A 949 -16.65 6.92 -17.79
C TRP A 949 -17.56 5.69 -17.76
N ASP A 950 -18.68 5.73 -18.48
CA ASP A 950 -19.58 4.59 -18.63
C ASP A 950 -20.29 4.61 -19.98
N GLU A 951 -20.13 3.52 -20.75
CA GLU A 951 -20.86 3.22 -21.99
C GLU A 951 -21.79 2.00 -21.81
N ASN A 952 -21.94 1.51 -20.58
CA ASN A 952 -22.85 0.41 -20.24
C ASN A 952 -24.11 0.88 -19.48
N ASP A 953 -24.26 2.20 -19.29
CA ASP A 953 -25.42 2.87 -18.66
C ASP A 953 -25.81 2.26 -17.30
N PHE A 954 -24.83 1.99 -16.43
CA PHE A 954 -25.09 1.45 -15.10
C PHE A 954 -25.78 2.47 -14.18
N THR A 955 -26.85 2.04 -13.51
CA THR A 955 -27.40 2.78 -12.36
C THR A 955 -26.52 2.63 -11.12
N SER A 956 -26.68 3.52 -10.14
CA SER A 956 -26.01 3.45 -8.84
C SER A 956 -26.21 2.08 -8.19
N ASP A 957 -27.45 1.57 -8.12
CA ASP A 957 -27.73 0.27 -7.52
C ASP A 957 -27.04 -0.88 -8.28
N GLN A 958 -27.12 -0.89 -9.61
CA GLN A 958 -26.53 -1.94 -10.44
C GLN A 958 -25.01 -2.05 -10.25
N LEU A 959 -24.30 -0.92 -10.22
CA LEU A 959 -22.85 -0.91 -10.05
C LEU A 959 -22.44 -1.22 -8.60
N GLN A 960 -23.22 -0.77 -7.61
CA GLN A 960 -23.00 -1.09 -6.20
C GLN A 960 -23.20 -2.58 -5.92
N GLU A 961 -24.29 -3.18 -6.42
CA GLU A 961 -24.56 -4.63 -6.34
C GLU A 961 -23.47 -5.44 -7.07
N LEU A 962 -23.05 -5.01 -8.26
CA LEU A 962 -21.97 -5.64 -9.02
C LEU A 962 -20.65 -5.66 -8.24
N ILE A 963 -20.17 -4.50 -7.80
CA ILE A 963 -18.89 -4.41 -7.07
C ILE A 963 -18.96 -5.18 -5.75
N TYR A 964 -20.08 -5.10 -5.02
CA TYR A 964 -20.24 -5.84 -3.78
C TYR A 964 -20.29 -7.35 -4.05
N GLY A 965 -21.02 -7.79 -5.08
CA GLY A 965 -21.09 -9.19 -5.50
C GLY A 965 -19.71 -9.76 -5.83
N MET A 966 -18.93 -9.04 -6.64
CA MET A 966 -17.56 -9.43 -6.97
C MET A 966 -16.65 -9.53 -5.73
N CYS A 967 -16.87 -8.75 -4.66
CA CYS A 967 -16.07 -8.91 -3.43
C CYS A 967 -16.16 -10.32 -2.81
N PHE A 968 -17.17 -11.13 -3.14
CA PHE A 968 -17.31 -12.52 -2.68
C PHE A 968 -16.62 -13.55 -3.60
N THR A 969 -16.17 -13.18 -4.81
CA THR A 969 -15.53 -14.13 -5.75
C THR A 969 -14.00 -14.23 -5.57
N SER A 970 -13.46 -13.75 -4.45
CA SER A 970 -12.02 -13.83 -4.18
C SER A 970 -11.54 -15.26 -3.94
N ALA A 971 -10.68 -15.76 -4.84
CA ALA A 971 -10.06 -17.08 -4.78
C ALA A 971 -9.24 -17.39 -3.51
N GLN A 972 -8.99 -16.40 -2.63
CA GLN A 972 -8.06 -16.51 -1.50
C GLN A 972 -8.70 -16.82 -0.14
N CYS A 973 -10.00 -16.55 0.04
CA CYS A 973 -10.67 -16.71 1.33
C CYS A 973 -12.19 -16.83 1.20
N THR A 974 -12.83 -17.48 2.18
CA THR A 974 -14.28 -17.69 2.23
C THR A 974 -15.01 -16.53 2.92
N LYS A 975 -14.67 -15.29 2.54
CA LYS A 975 -15.28 -14.05 3.06
C LYS A 975 -15.09 -12.91 2.06
N PRO A 976 -15.95 -11.88 2.09
CA PRO A 976 -15.82 -10.78 1.15
C PRO A 976 -14.56 -9.96 1.40
N VAL A 977 -13.87 -9.61 0.32
CA VAL A 977 -12.69 -8.74 0.36
C VAL A 977 -13.09 -7.26 0.41
N SER A 978 -12.24 -6.43 1.01
CA SER A 978 -12.47 -4.99 1.24
C SER A 978 -12.46 -4.09 -0.02
N LEU A 979 -12.17 -4.68 -1.17
CA LEU A 979 -11.88 -4.01 -2.44
C LEU A 979 -12.11 -5.04 -3.56
N VAL A 980 -12.62 -4.61 -4.71
CA VAL A 980 -13.04 -5.50 -5.80
C VAL A 980 -11.88 -6.39 -6.30
N PRO A 981 -12.06 -7.71 -6.53
CA PRO A 981 -10.95 -8.63 -6.82
C PRO A 981 -10.02 -8.26 -7.99
N PRO A 982 -10.49 -7.69 -9.13
CA PRO A 982 -9.60 -7.24 -10.20
C PRO A 982 -8.50 -6.29 -9.67
N VAL A 983 -8.85 -5.35 -8.79
CA VAL A 983 -7.87 -4.44 -8.17
C VAL A 983 -6.93 -5.17 -7.22
N CYS A 984 -7.47 -6.02 -6.34
CA CYS A 984 -6.64 -6.83 -5.44
C CYS A 984 -5.67 -7.76 -6.20
N TYR A 985 -5.99 -8.15 -7.43
CA TYR A 985 -5.14 -8.99 -8.26
C TYR A 985 -4.13 -8.17 -9.05
N ALA A 986 -4.47 -6.95 -9.48
CA ALA A 986 -3.53 -6.00 -10.06
C ALA A 986 -2.43 -5.56 -9.05
N ASP A 987 -2.80 -5.15 -7.84
CA ASP A 987 -1.86 -4.76 -6.75
C ASP A 987 -0.89 -5.92 -6.39
N ARG A 988 -1.37 -7.16 -6.48
CA ARG A 988 -0.56 -8.38 -6.29
C ARG A 988 0.34 -8.72 -7.48
N ALA A 989 -0.13 -8.54 -8.71
CA ALA A 989 0.67 -8.76 -9.92
C ALA A 989 1.77 -7.69 -10.07
N ALA A 990 1.45 -6.42 -9.81
CA ALA A 990 2.41 -5.32 -9.77
C ALA A 990 3.47 -5.53 -8.67
N TYR A 991 3.05 -5.99 -7.49
CA TYR A 991 3.98 -6.40 -6.43
C TYR A 991 4.85 -7.61 -6.84
N ARG A 992 4.30 -8.60 -7.53
CA ARG A 992 5.09 -9.75 -8.01
C ARG A 992 6.18 -9.31 -8.99
N GLY A 993 5.87 -8.39 -9.92
CA GLY A 993 6.88 -7.80 -10.80
C GLY A 993 7.92 -6.95 -10.06
N ARG A 994 7.57 -6.31 -8.93
CA ARG A 994 8.56 -5.69 -8.02
C ARG A 994 9.53 -6.73 -7.46
N LEU A 995 9.05 -7.91 -7.05
CA LEU A 995 9.94 -8.97 -6.54
C LEU A 995 10.93 -9.44 -7.61
N TYR A 996 10.50 -9.54 -8.87
CA TYR A 996 11.40 -9.86 -9.99
C TYR A 996 12.48 -8.78 -10.13
N HIS A 997 12.09 -7.50 -10.13
CA HIS A 997 13.02 -6.38 -10.21
C HIS A 997 14.05 -6.37 -9.07
N ASP A 998 13.59 -6.56 -7.82
CA ASP A 998 14.47 -6.57 -6.64
C ASP A 998 15.48 -7.74 -6.70
N SER A 999 15.09 -8.89 -7.27
CA SER A 999 15.99 -10.01 -7.57
C SER A 999 17.03 -9.68 -8.65
N ILE A 1000 16.62 -9.02 -9.73
CA ILE A 1000 17.51 -8.64 -10.85
C ILE A 1000 18.56 -7.61 -10.40
N GLU A 1001 18.18 -6.63 -9.57
CA GLU A 1001 19.15 -5.70 -8.96
C GLU A 1001 20.14 -6.42 -8.02
N TRP A 1002 19.67 -7.40 -7.22
CA TRP A 1002 20.56 -8.22 -6.39
C TRP A 1002 21.56 -9.03 -7.24
N ASP A 1003 21.09 -9.68 -8.30
CA ASP A 1003 21.89 -10.54 -9.17
C ASP A 1003 22.98 -9.72 -9.90
N HIS A 1004 22.60 -8.64 -10.58
CA HIS A 1004 23.55 -7.76 -11.28
C HIS A 1004 24.55 -7.07 -10.34
N SER A 1005 24.15 -6.67 -9.12
CA SER A 1005 25.08 -6.13 -8.11
C SER A 1005 26.09 -7.15 -7.58
N SER A 1006 25.93 -8.43 -7.92
CA SER A 1006 26.82 -9.53 -7.56
C SER A 1006 27.75 -9.94 -8.72
N ALA A 1007 27.38 -9.63 -9.98
CA ALA A 1007 28.06 -10.14 -11.17
C ALA A 1007 29.06 -9.17 -11.83
N SER A 1008 28.87 -7.83 -11.79
CA SER A 1008 29.81 -6.88 -12.42
C SER A 1008 29.70 -5.44 -11.90
N SER A 1009 30.82 -4.73 -11.79
CA SER A 1009 30.92 -3.34 -11.30
C SER A 1009 30.77 -2.25 -12.37
N SER A 1010 30.21 -2.54 -13.56
CA SER A 1010 30.39 -1.68 -14.76
C SER A 1010 29.18 -1.49 -15.70
N SER A 1011 27.93 -1.64 -15.25
CA SER A 1011 26.74 -1.33 -16.09
C SER A 1011 25.50 -0.80 -15.34
N SER A 1012 25.65 0.28 -14.57
CA SER A 1012 24.52 0.94 -13.90
C SER A 1012 23.75 1.89 -14.83
N SER A 1013 22.80 1.36 -15.63
CA SER A 1013 21.61 2.10 -16.11
C SER A 1013 20.70 1.32 -17.08
N LYS A 1014 21.24 0.42 -17.91
CA LYS A 1014 20.47 -0.14 -19.05
C LYS A 1014 19.51 -1.28 -18.70
N ALA A 1015 19.67 -1.94 -17.56
CA ALA A 1015 18.86 -3.11 -17.20
C ALA A 1015 17.44 -2.77 -16.69
N SER A 1016 17.15 -1.53 -16.28
CA SER A 1016 15.91 -1.19 -15.56
C SER A 1016 14.62 -1.20 -16.41
N PHE A 1017 14.70 -1.44 -17.71
CA PHE A 1017 13.58 -1.37 -18.64
C PHE A 1017 13.49 -2.54 -19.65
N ASP A 1018 14.34 -3.57 -19.57
CA ASP A 1018 14.18 -4.73 -20.47
C ASP A 1018 12.96 -5.57 -20.05
N GLU A 1019 11.90 -5.48 -20.85
CA GLU A 1019 10.62 -6.16 -20.61
C GLU A 1019 10.76 -7.69 -20.61
N LYS A 1020 11.82 -8.25 -21.20
CA LYS A 1020 12.07 -9.71 -21.20
C LYS A 1020 12.15 -10.30 -19.80
N PHE A 1021 12.68 -9.56 -18.82
CA PHE A 1021 12.79 -10.04 -17.44
C PHE A 1021 11.46 -10.07 -16.68
N TYR A 1022 10.46 -9.33 -17.16
CA TYR A 1022 9.11 -9.26 -16.59
C TYR A 1022 8.10 -10.12 -17.35
N ARG A 1023 8.46 -10.55 -18.56
CA ARG A 1023 7.66 -11.47 -19.37
C ARG A 1023 7.58 -12.82 -18.65
N LEU A 1024 6.36 -13.27 -18.41
CA LEU A 1024 6.06 -14.55 -17.80
C LEU A 1024 6.37 -15.68 -18.79
N HIS A 1025 6.72 -16.85 -18.26
CA HIS A 1025 6.87 -18.04 -19.09
C HIS A 1025 5.51 -18.41 -19.72
N PRO A 1026 5.45 -18.83 -21.01
CA PRO A 1026 4.17 -19.11 -21.70
C PRO A 1026 3.24 -20.07 -20.95
N ASN A 1027 3.79 -21.11 -20.30
CA ASN A 1027 3.02 -22.06 -19.48
C ASN A 1027 2.23 -21.40 -18.32
N LEU A 1028 2.62 -20.19 -17.90
CA LEU A 1028 2.07 -19.50 -16.72
C LEU A 1028 1.43 -18.14 -17.03
N GLU A 1029 1.66 -17.56 -18.21
CA GLU A 1029 1.20 -16.19 -18.53
C GLU A 1029 -0.33 -16.01 -18.49
N ASN A 1030 -1.07 -17.11 -18.62
CA ASN A 1030 -2.54 -17.14 -18.55
C ASN A 1030 -3.07 -17.82 -17.27
N SER A 1031 -2.21 -17.97 -16.23
CA SER A 1031 -2.54 -18.57 -14.94
C SER A 1031 -2.61 -17.53 -13.80
N MET A 1032 -3.19 -17.93 -12.66
CA MET A 1032 -3.27 -17.10 -11.45
C MET A 1032 -2.02 -17.25 -10.53
N PHE A 1033 -0.81 -17.34 -11.09
CA PHE A 1033 0.46 -17.54 -10.35
C PHE A 1033 0.72 -16.49 -9.24
N PHE A 1034 0.17 -15.28 -9.38
CA PHE A 1034 0.27 -14.17 -8.43
C PHE A 1034 -0.57 -14.36 -7.14
N ILE A 1035 -1.35 -15.43 -7.03
CA ILE A 1035 -2.16 -15.81 -5.84
C ILE A 1035 -1.34 -16.43 -4.70
#